data_AF-A0A2D6FJD4-F1
#
_entry.id   AF-A0A2D6FJD4-F1
#
_cell.length_a   1.000
_cell.length_b   1.000
_cell.length_c   1.000
_cell.angle_alpha   90.00
_cell.angle_beta   90.00
_cell.angle_gamma   90.00
#
_symmetry.space_group_name_H-M   'P 1'
#
loop_
_entity.id
_entity.type
_entity.pdbx_description
1 polymer ?
#
loop_
_entity_poly.entity_id
_entity_poly.type
_entity_poly.pdbx_seq_one_letter_code
_entity_poly.pdbx_strand_id
1 'polypeptide(L)'
;MDPGTPAGGSIALSAQDAIFLRLKFSGGADGYTISKLIITRGGVAADADLADVKLWDGTTQLDSTQALDTNTHKATFSGMAFEVPAGETKVVKVTASIAASGTATVGDSAKLILKVASDITATKTIGGTFPISSNSMTIAGISVGDLDVAKQTPPATTTLLSGSVDQAIGGWKFTASTTEGFDVHKIVVTHVGSATANDVSNIKIKYLGEQIGSTVATLDSQNRAIFDLSADPLYIKAGSSKIVKAYADVASGIWTSRTVIFEITQYLDVTAYGANSGGATTVKTTVNSTTFQTYAKQTGNTMTIGQGTLTINIDSALNPATQNYVKGTEDRLFSAFKFTTGSREGVRIAKLRFKINNGSGGASDVSNVTLWDGLTQVAGPVGVVGNYATFGAQTPGWDSSGLFDVPASSNKTIQVKANIPTGAGTSATLDFDIAAVGDIWADGLDSQYDIPSGSITLTSGNANLHTVIANGTLSLALSAQTPSAQTYVIGAESKEFTRINLTAGSGEDIIVSGITLTINNNISNSDANATSGAKLINIKLLKSDDTQYGLTSATPIATASFNESLIIPASETITLRAFATVPTTSYPSPDTNVKINAVADVTATGVGSGATITPTGTVTGNTLTISSGTLTVAAAATPGDQTRIIGDTMVPFSGLVLTAGTAEDVRVTRVMLRTSSSGSIQPGDVSNIALYDGDTKLTASENLTTSSDSITASGFTHHSVEFIASDFLNSQGIDITKGQQKTITVKGDLPSTAIAAHLGSFGVSTTDDINTTGLFSNTDITETFTAGPASATGINYESAASPAAANIYEVTLSAAGTLATAAAADNPVTKIRAVGGEDSLLSNVEVLKVNFTASLEDIDIKQIIVERVLTASGLNPTVGTAIGESSDANVVSITLWDGLTQLGSAQTLSNASTTFNLPAANYWRIEKSTTKTLTVKANLSGVATNNGFGSKPGDAPTFKLHGIDVEGKSSGSNTLSVDGTADANPALIERGGNIQYLRKSKPTLTAASLDSTVLTTGEKVLFRWNVAADSGGAIGWKRVVFNITGTLAGNIIGATSTMLSGTGVSNTARNGVYTVTSGSGIGVTRSINQFKVWDVTENQQVTATTTDASGYNISTNNVGAIIRVDSDGSAGTNVIFVANTEQQVAAGASKTYELRGTILTSPSSGDSVLARIADLSVAGEATTTDYYHARLIRTAGAASATNGYVPGDTSLIDPYASTTGSFIWTDRSAPHLADSNTHSQNTTDWTNDYKVDGLPTATLSLSR
;
A
#
# COMPACT_ATOMS: atom_id res chain seq x y z
N MET A 1 44.65 -46.09 78.11
CA MET A 1 43.97 -45.74 76.84
C MET A 1 42.65 -45.07 77.19
N ASP A 2 42.32 -43.95 76.57
CA ASP A 2 41.00 -43.32 76.72
C ASP A 2 39.94 -44.17 75.98
N PRO A 3 38.75 -44.44 76.57
CA PRO A 3 37.68 -45.20 75.89
C PRO A 3 37.21 -44.57 74.58
N GLY A 4 37.41 -43.26 74.39
CA GLY A 4 37.11 -42.57 73.14
C GLY A 4 38.15 -42.78 72.04
N THR A 5 39.19 -43.60 72.27
CA THR A 5 40.16 -43.93 71.22
C THR A 5 39.44 -44.65 70.07
N PRO A 6 39.63 -44.23 68.81
CA PRO A 6 38.88 -44.80 67.69
C PRO A 6 39.00 -46.33 67.61
N ALA A 7 37.90 -46.99 67.27
CA ALA A 7 37.88 -48.41 66.92
C ALA A 7 38.77 -48.66 65.69
N GLY A 8 39.27 -49.89 65.55
CA GLY A 8 40.04 -50.26 64.35
C GLY A 8 39.18 -50.11 63.09
N GLY A 9 39.74 -49.49 62.07
CA GLY A 9 39.03 -49.15 60.84
C GLY A 9 39.99 -48.72 59.74
N SER A 10 39.42 -48.29 58.62
CA SER A 10 40.21 -47.86 57.46
C SER A 10 40.37 -46.34 57.43
N ILE A 11 41.57 -45.85 57.13
CA ILE A 11 41.85 -44.41 56.94
C ILE A 11 42.33 -44.20 55.51
N ALA A 12 41.77 -43.20 54.83
CA ALA A 12 42.12 -42.85 53.46
C ALA A 12 43.57 -42.34 53.33
N LEU A 13 44.19 -42.57 52.17
CA LEU A 13 45.42 -41.90 51.76
C LEU A 13 45.24 -40.38 51.81
N SER A 14 46.30 -39.63 52.12
CA SER A 14 46.25 -38.15 52.23
C SER A 14 45.29 -37.60 53.30
N ALA A 15 44.69 -38.43 54.16
CA ALA A 15 43.86 -37.95 55.25
C ALA A 15 44.73 -37.20 56.27
N GLN A 16 44.35 -35.95 56.55
CA GLN A 16 45.10 -35.10 57.48
C GLN A 16 44.60 -35.31 58.90
N ASP A 17 45.53 -35.37 59.86
CA ASP A 17 45.23 -35.35 61.29
C ASP A 17 44.21 -36.40 61.77
N ALA A 18 44.23 -37.60 61.17
CA ALA A 18 43.38 -38.70 61.59
C ALA A 18 43.72 -39.13 63.03
N ILE A 19 42.71 -39.31 63.87
CA ILE A 19 42.93 -39.66 65.29
C ILE A 19 43.29 -41.15 65.38
N PHE A 20 44.46 -41.46 65.93
CA PHE A 20 44.92 -42.85 66.14
C PHE A 20 44.78 -43.28 67.59
N LEU A 21 45.19 -42.43 68.54
CA LEU A 21 45.25 -42.77 69.96
C LEU A 21 44.78 -41.60 70.81
N ARG A 22 43.98 -41.88 71.83
CA ARG A 22 43.67 -40.90 72.88
C ARG A 22 44.32 -41.32 74.18
N LEU A 23 45.23 -40.49 74.66
CA LEU A 23 45.97 -40.69 75.90
C LEU A 23 45.28 -39.90 77.01
N LYS A 24 44.61 -40.61 77.91
CA LYS A 24 44.03 -40.01 79.12
C LYS A 24 45.09 -39.98 80.22
N PHE A 25 45.44 -38.78 80.66
CA PHE A 25 46.29 -38.51 81.81
C PHE A 25 45.41 -38.07 82.98
N SER A 26 45.70 -38.59 84.17
CA SER A 26 44.92 -38.30 85.38
C SER A 26 45.83 -37.69 86.44
N GLY A 27 45.51 -36.48 86.88
CA GLY A 27 46.17 -35.84 88.00
C GLY A 27 45.82 -36.57 89.29
N GLY A 28 46.82 -36.93 90.09
CA GLY A 28 46.61 -37.42 91.45
C GLY A 28 46.20 -36.30 92.39
N ALA A 29 46.64 -36.38 93.66
CA ALA A 29 46.40 -35.34 94.66
C ALA A 29 47.00 -33.97 94.29
N ASP A 30 48.14 -33.95 93.57
CA ASP A 30 48.64 -32.74 92.91
C ASP A 30 48.87 -32.99 91.42
N GLY A 31 48.63 -31.94 90.62
CA GLY A 31 48.83 -31.94 89.18
C GLY A 31 50.31 -32.08 88.79
N TYR A 32 50.53 -32.23 87.49
CA TYR A 32 51.88 -32.34 86.91
C TYR A 32 51.89 -31.85 85.46
N THR A 33 53.08 -31.54 84.95
CA THR A 33 53.27 -31.11 83.57
C THR A 33 54.03 -32.20 82.82
N ILE A 34 53.55 -32.53 81.63
CA ILE A 34 54.24 -33.40 80.68
C ILE A 34 55.03 -32.52 79.73
N SER A 35 56.34 -32.77 79.64
CA SER A 35 57.25 -32.03 78.76
C SER A 35 57.76 -32.85 77.58
N LYS A 36 57.64 -34.18 77.65
CA LYS A 36 58.01 -35.07 76.56
C LYS A 36 57.06 -36.23 76.41
N LEU A 37 56.70 -36.54 75.17
CA LEU A 37 56.02 -37.77 74.79
C LEU A 37 56.70 -38.36 73.56
N ILE A 38 56.97 -39.67 73.60
CA ILE A 38 57.47 -40.41 72.45
C ILE A 38 56.41 -41.41 72.02
N ILE A 39 55.96 -41.29 70.78
CA ILE A 39 55.00 -42.20 70.17
C ILE A 39 55.75 -43.10 69.20
N THR A 40 55.63 -44.42 69.40
CA THR A 40 56.25 -45.43 68.52
C THR A 40 55.21 -45.97 67.56
N ARG A 41 55.54 -46.06 66.26
CA ARG A 41 54.72 -46.75 65.27
C ARG A 41 54.86 -48.27 65.44
N GLY A 42 53.73 -48.96 65.50
CA GLY A 42 53.62 -50.40 65.44
C GLY A 42 52.71 -50.85 64.30
N GLY A 43 52.41 -52.15 64.25
CA GLY A 43 51.65 -52.74 63.14
C GLY A 43 52.51 -53.03 61.91
N VAL A 44 51.87 -53.56 60.86
CA VAL A 44 52.51 -53.92 59.58
C VAL A 44 52.33 -52.72 58.64
N ALA A 45 53.22 -51.75 58.77
CA ALA A 45 53.24 -50.50 58.00
C ALA A 45 54.67 -49.93 57.97
N ALA A 46 55.04 -49.24 56.90
CA ALA A 46 56.27 -48.45 56.83
C ALA A 46 56.13 -47.14 57.62
N ASP A 47 57.24 -46.58 58.12
CA ASP A 47 57.19 -45.27 58.79
C ASP A 47 56.77 -44.15 57.83
N ALA A 48 57.14 -44.27 56.55
CA ALA A 48 56.74 -43.34 55.49
C ALA A 48 55.24 -43.38 55.16
N ASP A 49 54.51 -44.40 55.62
CA ASP A 49 53.05 -44.45 55.44
C ASP A 49 52.32 -43.37 56.24
N LEU A 50 52.92 -42.91 57.35
CA LEU A 50 52.43 -41.79 58.14
C LEU A 50 53.27 -40.55 57.84
N ALA A 51 52.67 -39.55 57.21
CA ALA A 51 53.36 -38.32 56.81
C ALA A 51 53.80 -37.49 58.03
N ASP A 52 52.96 -37.47 59.06
CA ASP A 52 53.28 -36.83 60.33
C ASP A 52 52.49 -37.43 61.49
N VAL A 53 52.94 -37.11 62.71
CA VAL A 53 52.25 -37.35 63.97
C VAL A 53 52.14 -36.00 64.71
N LYS A 54 50.98 -35.70 65.28
CA LYS A 54 50.73 -34.48 66.06
C LYS A 54 49.99 -34.80 67.36
N LEU A 55 50.10 -33.88 68.32
CA LEU A 55 49.45 -33.97 69.63
C LEU A 55 48.53 -32.78 69.82
N TRP A 56 47.30 -33.04 70.28
CA TRP A 56 46.28 -32.02 70.46
C TRP A 56 45.63 -32.08 71.84
N ASP A 57 45.40 -30.91 72.42
CA ASP A 57 44.46 -30.68 73.52
C ASP A 57 43.27 -29.88 72.97
N GLY A 58 42.10 -30.51 72.91
CA GLY A 58 40.96 -29.94 72.18
C GLY A 58 41.32 -29.69 70.71
N THR A 59 41.35 -28.42 70.30
CA THR A 59 41.76 -27.95 68.96
C THR A 59 43.15 -27.32 68.93
N THR A 60 43.83 -27.24 70.08
CA THR A 60 45.15 -26.62 70.20
C THR A 60 46.24 -27.68 70.02
N GLN A 61 47.15 -27.49 69.07
CA GLN A 61 48.30 -28.36 68.89
C GLN A 61 49.33 -28.11 70.02
N LEU A 62 49.78 -29.18 70.68
CA LEU A 62 50.60 -29.09 71.91
C LEU A 62 52.11 -28.92 71.66
N ASP A 63 52.58 -29.27 70.47
CA ASP A 63 53.97 -29.14 70.03
C ASP A 63 53.98 -29.10 68.49
N SER A 64 55.12 -28.76 67.90
CA SER A 64 55.39 -28.86 66.47
C SER A 64 55.08 -30.25 65.89
N THR A 65 54.68 -30.28 64.62
CA THR A 65 54.43 -31.50 63.84
C THR A 65 55.68 -32.35 63.74
N GLN A 66 55.59 -33.65 64.05
CA GLN A 66 56.75 -34.57 64.04
C GLN A 66 56.62 -35.62 62.94
N ALA A 67 57.73 -35.97 62.29
CA ALA A 67 57.83 -37.15 61.43
C ALA A 67 58.29 -38.37 62.25
N LEU A 68 58.07 -39.59 61.73
CA LEU A 68 58.62 -40.81 62.31
C LEU A 68 60.08 -40.99 61.92
N ASP A 69 60.95 -41.26 62.89
CA ASP A 69 62.33 -41.68 62.65
C ASP A 69 62.36 -43.10 62.05
N THR A 70 62.96 -43.27 60.87
CA THR A 70 62.91 -44.53 60.10
C THR A 70 63.78 -45.66 60.65
N ASN A 71 64.68 -45.37 61.60
CA ASN A 71 65.52 -46.39 62.25
C ASN A 71 64.91 -46.87 63.57
N THR A 72 64.17 -46.00 64.26
CA THR A 72 63.63 -46.26 65.60
C THR A 72 62.11 -46.38 65.64
N HIS A 73 61.42 -46.03 64.55
CA HIS A 73 59.97 -45.97 64.41
C HIS A 73 59.30 -44.99 65.39
N LYS A 74 60.00 -43.93 65.84
CA LYS A 74 59.55 -43.02 66.91
C LYS A 74 59.30 -41.60 66.41
N ALA A 75 58.20 -40.99 66.85
CA ALA A 75 57.96 -39.54 66.82
C ALA A 75 58.18 -39.00 68.24
N THR A 76 59.11 -38.04 68.39
CA THR A 76 59.49 -37.48 69.69
C THR A 76 59.03 -36.03 69.79
N PHE A 77 58.18 -35.74 70.78
CA PHE A 77 57.74 -34.39 71.10
C PHE A 77 58.39 -33.98 72.43
N SER A 78 59.15 -32.88 72.45
CA SER A 78 59.95 -32.45 73.60
C SER A 78 59.86 -30.96 73.92
N GLY A 79 59.04 -30.21 73.18
CA GLY A 79 58.84 -28.77 73.31
C GLY A 79 57.52 -28.38 73.98
N MET A 80 56.74 -29.34 74.47
CA MET A 80 55.43 -29.08 75.09
C MET A 80 55.52 -28.77 76.59
N ALA A 81 54.50 -28.09 77.11
CA ALA A 81 54.25 -27.95 78.54
C ALA A 81 52.78 -28.29 78.82
N PHE A 82 52.42 -29.57 78.66
CA PHE A 82 51.04 -30.01 78.83
C PHE A 82 50.71 -30.22 80.30
N GLU A 83 49.93 -29.31 80.87
CA GLU A 83 49.50 -29.36 82.27
C GLU A 83 48.31 -30.30 82.45
N VAL A 84 48.42 -31.20 83.43
CA VAL A 84 47.33 -32.06 83.94
C VAL A 84 47.02 -31.60 85.37
N PRO A 85 45.89 -30.91 85.59
CA PRO A 85 45.52 -30.39 86.91
C PRO A 85 45.27 -31.49 87.96
N ALA A 86 45.38 -31.15 89.24
CA ALA A 86 45.13 -32.05 90.37
C ALA A 86 43.68 -32.57 90.37
N GLY A 87 43.46 -33.86 90.58
CA GLY A 87 42.13 -34.49 90.62
C GLY A 87 41.38 -34.53 89.29
N GLU A 88 41.88 -33.88 88.23
CA GLU A 88 41.26 -33.87 86.91
C GLU A 88 41.92 -34.85 85.95
N THR A 89 41.22 -35.13 84.85
CA THR A 89 41.77 -35.93 83.76
C THR A 89 41.75 -35.14 82.48
N LYS A 90 42.88 -35.11 81.76
CA LYS A 90 42.96 -34.51 80.43
C LYS A 90 43.33 -35.54 79.38
N VAL A 91 42.86 -35.31 78.17
CA VAL A 91 43.05 -36.22 77.04
C VAL A 91 43.92 -35.53 75.99
N VAL A 92 45.06 -36.15 75.69
CA VAL A 92 45.85 -35.79 74.51
C VAL A 92 45.40 -36.66 73.35
N LYS A 93 44.93 -36.04 72.26
CA LYS A 93 44.69 -36.73 71.00
C LYS A 93 46.00 -36.83 70.24
N VAL A 94 46.41 -38.06 69.95
CA VAL A 94 47.51 -38.37 69.03
C VAL A 94 46.90 -38.59 67.66
N THR A 95 47.19 -37.66 66.75
CA THR A 95 46.78 -37.77 65.35
C THR A 95 47.97 -38.11 64.49
N ALA A 96 47.70 -38.72 63.34
CA ALA A 96 48.68 -38.86 62.27
C ALA A 96 48.02 -38.60 60.92
N SER A 97 48.75 -37.96 60.02
CA SER A 97 48.32 -37.79 58.64
C SER A 97 48.82 -38.97 57.80
N ILE A 98 47.98 -39.52 56.93
CA ILE A 98 48.38 -40.63 56.04
C ILE A 98 49.09 -40.04 54.82
N ALA A 99 50.25 -40.59 54.46
CA ALA A 99 50.96 -40.14 53.27
C ALA A 99 50.15 -40.40 51.99
N ALA A 100 50.47 -39.65 50.92
CA ALA A 100 49.76 -39.78 49.66
C ALA A 100 50.05 -41.12 48.95
N SER A 101 49.22 -41.44 47.95
CA SER A 101 49.43 -42.60 47.07
C SER A 101 50.82 -42.61 46.45
N GLY A 102 51.51 -43.75 46.50
CA GLY A 102 52.89 -43.91 46.00
C GLY A 102 53.98 -43.66 47.06
N THR A 103 53.61 -43.13 48.23
CA THR A 103 54.45 -43.13 49.44
C THR A 103 53.88 -44.07 50.50
N ALA A 104 52.58 -43.98 50.77
CA ALA A 104 51.88 -44.92 51.64
C ALA A 104 51.45 -46.19 50.90
N THR A 105 51.55 -47.35 51.56
CA THR A 105 51.16 -48.65 51.02
C THR A 105 49.72 -49.01 51.40
N VAL A 106 48.86 -49.30 50.42
CA VAL A 106 47.47 -49.70 50.65
C VAL A 106 47.40 -51.09 51.28
N GLY A 107 46.58 -51.25 52.32
CA GLY A 107 46.45 -52.49 53.07
C GLY A 107 47.37 -52.58 54.30
N ASP A 108 48.41 -51.74 54.35
CA ASP A 108 49.25 -51.63 55.54
C ASP A 108 48.42 -51.13 56.72
N SER A 109 48.73 -51.66 57.90
CA SER A 109 47.92 -51.48 59.10
C SER A 109 48.80 -50.93 60.23
N ALA A 110 48.79 -49.61 60.37
CA ALA A 110 49.58 -48.87 61.34
C ALA A 110 48.90 -48.83 62.73
N LYS A 111 49.73 -48.80 63.77
CA LYS A 111 49.33 -48.52 65.16
C LYS A 111 50.23 -47.43 65.71
N LEU A 112 49.69 -46.56 66.56
CA LEU A 112 50.49 -45.65 67.36
C LEU A 112 50.50 -46.13 68.81
N ILE A 113 51.68 -46.25 69.38
CA ILE A 113 51.91 -46.91 70.66
C ILE A 113 52.75 -46.02 71.56
N LEU A 114 52.24 -45.75 72.77
CA LEU A 114 53.08 -45.29 73.86
C LEU A 114 53.67 -46.54 74.54
N LYS A 115 54.93 -46.86 74.21
CA LYS A 115 55.46 -48.22 74.38
C LYS A 115 55.86 -48.52 75.80
N VAL A 116 56.50 -47.58 76.50
CA VAL A 116 56.99 -47.76 77.87
C VAL A 116 56.83 -46.47 78.68
N ALA A 117 56.82 -46.58 80.01
CA ALA A 117 56.70 -45.41 80.89
C ALA A 117 57.80 -44.35 80.67
N SER A 118 59.03 -44.78 80.32
CA SER A 118 60.16 -43.87 80.05
C SER A 118 60.05 -43.09 78.73
N ASP A 119 59.07 -43.41 77.87
CA ASP A 119 58.74 -42.59 76.69
C ASP A 119 57.97 -41.30 77.09
N ILE A 120 57.65 -41.12 78.38
CA ILE A 120 57.06 -39.91 78.95
C ILE A 120 58.10 -39.21 79.83
N THR A 121 58.29 -37.91 79.66
CA THR A 121 58.95 -37.06 80.66
C THR A 121 57.93 -36.11 81.24
N ALA A 122 57.78 -36.16 82.56
CA ALA A 122 56.88 -35.30 83.31
C ALA A 122 57.54 -34.91 84.63
N THR A 123 57.00 -33.90 85.30
CA THR A 123 57.49 -33.45 86.61
C THR A 123 57.26 -34.46 87.74
N LYS A 124 56.51 -35.55 87.47
CA LYS A 124 56.28 -36.69 88.38
C LYS A 124 56.41 -38.02 87.64
N THR A 125 56.72 -39.10 88.37
CA THR A 125 56.74 -40.45 87.82
C THR A 125 55.34 -40.88 87.39
N ILE A 126 55.20 -41.29 86.13
CA ILE A 126 53.92 -41.72 85.56
C ILE A 126 53.77 -43.24 85.66
N GLY A 127 52.75 -43.70 86.38
CA GLY A 127 52.35 -45.10 86.44
C GLY A 127 51.34 -45.47 85.34
N GLY A 128 51.28 -46.75 84.97
CA GLY A 128 50.30 -47.26 84.00
C GLY A 128 50.65 -48.65 83.50
N THR A 129 49.72 -49.28 82.79
CA THR A 129 49.97 -50.55 82.08
C THR A 129 50.44 -50.22 80.67
N PHE A 130 51.68 -50.60 80.36
CA PHE A 130 52.32 -50.39 79.05
C PHE A 130 52.59 -51.74 78.37
N PRO A 131 52.56 -51.83 77.03
CA PRO A 131 52.34 -50.74 76.06
C PRO A 131 50.88 -50.27 75.98
N ILE A 132 50.65 -48.97 75.80
CA ILE A 132 49.33 -48.41 75.45
C ILE A 132 49.29 -48.25 73.92
N SER A 133 48.60 -49.17 73.25
CA SER A 133 48.50 -49.22 71.79
C SER A 133 47.15 -48.71 71.31
N SER A 134 47.14 -48.00 70.18
CA SER A 134 45.92 -47.83 69.38
C SER A 134 45.41 -49.16 68.85
N ASN A 135 44.17 -49.16 68.37
CA ASN A 135 43.70 -50.18 67.44
C ASN A 135 44.47 -50.09 66.12
N SER A 136 44.47 -51.18 65.33
CA SER A 136 45.07 -51.15 63.98
C SER A 136 44.21 -50.30 63.06
N MET A 137 44.84 -49.34 62.39
CA MET A 137 44.21 -48.55 61.35
C MET A 137 44.77 -48.97 59.99
N THR A 138 43.92 -49.49 59.13
CA THR A 138 44.31 -49.98 57.81
C THR A 138 44.26 -48.85 56.78
N ILE A 139 45.29 -48.69 55.98
CA ILE A 139 45.33 -47.67 54.93
C ILE A 139 44.43 -48.12 53.79
N ALA A 140 43.37 -47.35 53.54
CA ALA A 140 42.42 -47.60 52.47
C ALA A 140 43.01 -47.19 51.11
N GLY A 141 42.56 -47.83 50.03
CA GLY A 141 42.98 -47.48 48.67
C GLY A 141 42.41 -46.16 48.13
N ILE A 142 41.52 -45.51 48.88
CA ILE A 142 40.93 -44.20 48.51
C ILE A 142 41.78 -43.07 49.08
N SER A 143 41.92 -41.95 48.34
CA SER A 143 42.64 -40.76 48.81
C SER A 143 41.68 -39.62 49.11
N VAL A 144 41.98 -38.86 50.15
CA VAL A 144 41.33 -37.57 50.41
C VAL A 144 41.67 -36.60 49.27
N GLY A 145 40.68 -35.87 48.79
CA GLY A 145 40.86 -34.83 47.77
C GLY A 145 41.40 -33.52 48.33
N ASP A 146 41.49 -32.50 47.48
CA ASP A 146 41.79 -31.12 47.89
C ASP A 146 40.52 -30.25 47.91
N LEU A 147 40.44 -29.35 48.90
CA LEU A 147 39.44 -28.28 48.97
C LEU A 147 40.11 -26.92 48.91
N ASP A 148 39.83 -26.14 47.87
CA ASP A 148 40.34 -24.78 47.69
C ASP A 148 39.35 -23.72 48.16
N VAL A 149 39.87 -22.64 48.74
CA VAL A 149 39.10 -21.45 49.09
C VAL A 149 39.76 -20.22 48.49
N ALA A 150 39.03 -19.52 47.63
CA ALA A 150 39.49 -18.34 46.93
C ALA A 150 38.49 -17.18 47.09
N LYS A 151 38.98 -15.95 47.32
CA LYS A 151 38.12 -14.76 47.34
C LYS A 151 37.35 -14.61 46.02
N GLN A 152 36.19 -13.97 46.06
CA GLN A 152 35.37 -13.67 44.89
C GLN A 152 35.19 -12.18 44.69
N THR A 153 35.06 -11.77 43.42
CA THR A 153 34.86 -10.36 43.05
C THR A 153 33.45 -9.84 43.37
N PRO A 154 32.37 -10.64 43.40
CA PRO A 154 31.09 -10.20 43.96
C PRO A 154 31.04 -10.46 45.49
N PRO A 155 30.68 -9.44 46.32
CA PRO A 155 30.25 -8.09 45.93
C PRO A 155 31.41 -7.19 45.49
N ALA A 156 31.18 -6.38 44.46
CA ALA A 156 32.13 -5.35 44.02
C ALA A 156 32.20 -4.20 45.04
N THR A 157 33.31 -3.48 45.07
CA THR A 157 33.46 -2.26 45.89
C THR A 157 32.31 -1.30 45.62
N THR A 158 31.64 -0.87 46.70
CA THR A 158 30.53 0.09 46.65
C THR A 158 30.48 0.91 47.94
N THR A 159 29.71 2.01 47.90
CA THR A 159 29.38 2.76 49.10
C THR A 159 28.07 2.22 49.67
N LEU A 160 28.12 1.62 50.86
CA LEU A 160 26.98 1.26 51.68
C LEU A 160 26.33 2.52 52.26
N LEU A 161 25.01 2.49 52.42
CA LEU A 161 24.28 3.58 53.04
C LEU A 161 24.34 3.41 54.56
N SER A 162 24.64 4.50 55.28
CA SER A 162 24.48 4.54 56.74
C SER A 162 23.03 4.19 57.10
N GLY A 163 22.80 3.22 58.00
CA GLY A 163 21.46 2.74 58.36
C GLY A 163 20.91 1.61 57.48
N SER A 164 21.63 1.16 56.45
CA SER A 164 21.18 0.05 55.59
C SER A 164 21.29 -1.32 56.24
N VAL A 165 20.37 -2.23 55.91
CA VAL A 165 20.33 -3.62 56.44
C VAL A 165 20.64 -4.65 55.34
N ASP A 166 21.11 -5.84 55.73
CA ASP A 166 21.37 -7.01 54.89
C ASP A 166 22.24 -6.70 53.65
N GLN A 167 23.33 -5.95 53.86
CA GLN A 167 24.27 -5.55 52.81
C GLN A 167 25.33 -6.62 52.59
N ALA A 168 25.61 -6.99 51.33
CA ALA A 168 26.69 -7.92 51.02
C ALA A 168 28.05 -7.26 51.32
N ILE A 169 28.92 -7.95 52.06
CA ILE A 169 30.18 -7.41 52.60
C ILE A 169 31.42 -8.26 52.26
N GLY A 170 31.24 -9.44 51.67
CA GLY A 170 32.35 -10.30 51.23
C GLY A 170 31.88 -11.58 50.54
N GLY A 171 32.79 -12.28 49.86
CA GLY A 171 32.47 -13.53 49.16
C GLY A 171 33.68 -14.43 48.89
N TRP A 172 33.49 -15.75 49.05
CA TRP A 172 34.52 -16.77 48.88
C TRP A 172 33.98 -17.99 48.12
N LYS A 173 34.78 -18.50 47.19
CA LYS A 173 34.50 -19.69 46.40
C LYS A 173 35.25 -20.87 46.99
N PHE A 174 34.50 -21.91 47.34
CA PHE A 174 35.00 -23.18 47.81
C PHE A 174 34.97 -24.17 46.64
N THR A 175 36.10 -24.75 46.25
CA THR A 175 36.23 -25.64 45.10
C THR A 175 36.76 -27.00 45.53
N ALA A 176 35.97 -28.06 45.32
CA ALA A 176 36.41 -29.43 45.53
C ALA A 176 37.21 -29.91 44.30
N SER A 177 38.34 -30.58 44.53
CA SER A 177 39.08 -31.30 43.50
C SER A 177 38.22 -32.38 42.84
N THR A 178 38.67 -32.94 41.70
CA THR A 178 37.97 -34.06 41.03
C THR A 178 38.08 -35.38 41.78
N THR A 179 38.89 -35.46 42.85
CA THR A 179 39.13 -36.68 43.64
C THR A 179 37.91 -37.10 44.44
N GLU A 180 37.26 -36.17 45.16
CA GLU A 180 36.02 -36.41 45.89
C GLU A 180 35.29 -35.10 46.23
N GLY A 181 34.06 -35.20 46.75
CA GLY A 181 33.32 -34.07 47.32
C GLY A 181 33.69 -33.79 48.78
N PHE A 182 33.26 -32.65 49.31
CA PHE A 182 33.57 -32.20 50.68
C PHE A 182 32.34 -31.71 51.44
N ASP A 183 32.26 -32.04 52.73
CA ASP A 183 31.31 -31.48 53.68
C ASP A 183 31.99 -30.42 54.55
N VAL A 184 31.67 -29.14 54.34
CA VAL A 184 32.24 -28.02 55.11
C VAL A 184 31.41 -27.76 56.37
N HIS A 185 32.00 -27.96 57.53
CA HIS A 185 31.36 -27.92 58.85
C HIS A 185 31.57 -26.62 59.62
N LYS A 186 32.50 -25.76 59.18
CA LYS A 186 32.79 -24.50 59.86
C LYS A 186 33.38 -23.50 58.88
N ILE A 187 32.97 -22.23 58.98
CA ILE A 187 33.55 -21.09 58.27
C ILE A 187 33.70 -19.93 59.27
N VAL A 188 34.87 -19.30 59.33
CA VAL A 188 35.12 -18.08 60.12
C VAL A 188 35.52 -16.94 59.20
N VAL A 189 34.93 -15.76 59.38
CA VAL A 189 35.30 -14.53 58.67
C VAL A 189 35.68 -13.43 59.66
N THR A 190 36.73 -12.67 59.36
CA THR A 190 37.30 -11.63 60.24
C THR A 190 37.13 -10.24 59.60
N HIS A 191 36.61 -9.26 60.34
CA HIS A 191 36.53 -7.87 59.91
C HIS A 191 37.87 -7.14 60.10
N VAL A 192 38.35 -6.48 59.04
CA VAL A 192 39.67 -5.80 58.98
C VAL A 192 39.59 -4.36 58.42
N GLY A 193 38.38 -3.81 58.28
CA GLY A 193 38.14 -2.43 57.81
C GLY A 193 38.28 -1.36 58.91
N SER A 194 38.07 -0.08 58.57
CA SER A 194 38.10 1.04 59.53
C SER A 194 36.80 1.27 60.30
N ALA A 195 35.71 0.60 59.90
CA ALA A 195 34.46 0.59 60.64
C ALA A 195 34.65 -0.05 62.03
N THR A 196 34.01 0.50 63.06
CA THR A 196 34.06 -0.07 64.41
C THR A 196 33.20 -1.33 64.47
N ALA A 197 33.41 -2.19 65.49
CA ALA A 197 32.61 -3.39 65.66
C ALA A 197 31.10 -3.11 65.86
N ASN A 198 30.72 -1.88 66.25
CA ASN A 198 29.32 -1.46 66.39
C ASN A 198 28.74 -0.87 65.10
N ASP A 199 29.56 -0.58 64.10
CA ASP A 199 29.09 -0.05 62.81
C ASP A 199 28.48 -1.14 61.94
N VAL A 200 28.80 -2.41 62.22
CA VAL A 200 28.27 -3.59 61.53
C VAL A 200 27.66 -4.58 62.50
N SER A 201 26.51 -5.16 62.16
CA SER A 201 25.82 -6.17 62.99
C SER A 201 25.09 -7.22 62.15
N ASN A 202 24.54 -8.25 62.79
CA ASN A 202 23.74 -9.30 62.15
C ASN A 202 24.44 -9.97 60.95
N ILE A 203 25.69 -10.39 61.15
CA ILE A 203 26.51 -11.00 60.11
C ILE A 203 25.94 -12.38 59.74
N LYS A 204 25.67 -12.59 58.45
CA LYS A 204 25.14 -13.85 57.90
C LYS A 204 26.06 -14.34 56.80
N ILE A 205 26.07 -15.65 56.54
CA ILE A 205 26.59 -16.20 55.30
C ILE A 205 25.46 -16.83 54.49
N LYS A 206 25.49 -16.63 53.17
CA LYS A 206 24.47 -17.13 52.24
C LYS A 206 25.09 -17.90 51.07
N TYR A 207 24.45 -18.99 50.67
CA TYR A 207 24.73 -19.74 49.43
C TYR A 207 23.50 -19.69 48.53
N LEU A 208 23.69 -19.27 47.26
CA LEU A 208 22.59 -19.02 46.30
C LEU A 208 21.49 -18.08 46.83
N GLY A 209 21.82 -17.19 47.76
CA GLY A 209 20.87 -16.24 48.37
C GLY A 209 20.18 -16.77 49.64
N GLU A 210 20.27 -18.07 49.91
CA GLU A 210 19.75 -18.68 51.13
C GLU A 210 20.79 -18.64 52.25
N GLN A 211 20.36 -18.33 53.47
CA GLN A 211 21.25 -18.30 54.63
C GLN A 211 21.68 -19.73 54.99
N ILE A 212 22.98 -19.92 55.26
CA ILE A 212 23.53 -21.16 55.81
C ILE A 212 24.14 -20.86 57.19
N GLY A 213 23.86 -21.72 58.18
CA GLY A 213 24.19 -21.43 59.57
C GLY A 213 23.37 -20.29 60.20
N SER A 214 23.64 -20.02 61.48
CA SER A 214 22.92 -18.98 62.25
C SER A 214 23.49 -17.58 62.02
N THR A 215 22.65 -16.56 62.23
CA THR A 215 23.08 -15.14 62.22
C THR A 215 24.01 -14.87 63.40
N VAL A 216 25.14 -14.22 63.14
CA VAL A 216 26.06 -13.73 64.17
C VAL A 216 25.70 -12.28 64.48
N ALA A 217 25.03 -12.04 65.60
CA ALA A 217 24.51 -10.71 65.94
C ALA A 217 25.61 -9.64 66.05
N THR A 218 26.77 -9.99 66.62
CA THR A 218 27.92 -9.11 66.83
C THR A 218 29.22 -9.84 66.57
N LEU A 219 30.25 -9.12 66.12
CA LEU A 219 31.61 -9.66 66.03
C LEU A 219 32.18 -9.99 67.42
N ASP A 220 33.03 -11.02 67.50
CA ASP A 220 33.73 -11.36 68.76
C ASP A 220 34.85 -10.36 69.10
N SER A 221 35.52 -10.55 70.24
CA SER A 221 36.64 -9.69 70.69
C SER A 221 37.85 -9.67 69.75
N GLN A 222 37.88 -10.55 68.75
CA GLN A 222 38.90 -10.65 67.71
C GLN A 222 38.37 -10.18 66.34
N ASN A 223 37.22 -9.50 66.31
CA ASN A 223 36.52 -9.03 65.11
C ASN A 223 36.03 -10.16 64.18
N ARG A 224 35.74 -11.35 64.71
CA ARG A 224 35.34 -12.51 63.90
C ARG A 224 33.84 -12.79 63.99
N ALA A 225 33.29 -13.29 62.89
CA ALA A 225 32.02 -14.00 62.85
C ALA A 225 32.29 -15.48 62.57
N ILE A 226 31.86 -16.34 63.52
CA ILE A 226 32.08 -17.79 63.49
C ILE A 226 30.77 -18.48 63.10
N PHE A 227 30.79 -19.22 61.97
CA PHE A 227 29.66 -19.99 61.49
C PHE A 227 29.92 -21.48 61.70
N ASP A 228 29.16 -22.08 62.61
CA ASP A 228 29.10 -23.53 62.81
C ASP A 228 28.06 -24.12 61.85
N LEU A 229 28.52 -25.02 60.98
CA LEU A 229 27.72 -25.74 59.99
C LEU A 229 27.70 -27.25 60.29
N SER A 230 28.10 -27.67 61.49
CA SER A 230 28.24 -29.09 61.81
C SER A 230 26.92 -29.88 61.78
N ALA A 231 25.79 -29.22 62.03
CA ALA A 231 24.46 -29.84 61.97
C ALA A 231 23.91 -29.96 60.53
N ASP A 232 24.33 -29.08 59.62
CA ASP A 232 23.96 -29.09 58.19
C ASP A 232 25.16 -28.61 57.35
N PRO A 233 26.13 -29.50 57.08
CA PRO A 233 27.36 -29.12 56.41
C PRO A 233 27.14 -28.64 54.98
N LEU A 234 27.93 -27.65 54.53
CA LEU A 234 27.90 -27.23 53.14
C LEU A 234 28.60 -28.28 52.27
N TYR A 235 27.80 -29.16 51.67
CA TYR A 235 28.30 -30.17 50.72
C TYR A 235 28.76 -29.55 49.39
N ILE A 236 29.94 -29.89 48.92
CA ILE A 236 30.52 -29.48 47.63
C ILE A 236 30.84 -30.74 46.83
N LYS A 237 30.17 -30.93 45.71
CA LYS A 237 30.41 -32.08 44.82
C LYS A 237 31.83 -32.06 44.23
N ALA A 238 32.43 -33.23 44.04
CA ALA A 238 33.71 -33.39 43.36
C ALA A 238 33.76 -32.62 42.03
N GLY A 239 34.88 -31.94 41.78
CA GLY A 239 35.13 -31.11 40.59
C GLY A 239 34.24 -29.86 40.47
N SER A 240 33.46 -29.53 41.50
CA SER A 240 32.53 -28.40 41.50
C SER A 240 32.93 -27.34 42.53
N SER A 241 32.34 -26.14 42.40
CA SER A 241 32.57 -25.05 43.35
C SER A 241 31.26 -24.42 43.84
N LYS A 242 31.25 -23.95 45.09
CA LYS A 242 30.16 -23.15 45.68
C LYS A 242 30.68 -21.79 46.13
N ILE A 243 29.91 -20.73 45.91
CA ILE A 243 30.25 -19.37 46.35
C ILE A 243 29.39 -19.01 47.56
N VAL A 244 30.04 -18.71 48.68
CA VAL A 244 29.42 -18.25 49.91
C VAL A 244 29.69 -16.76 50.06
N LYS A 245 28.64 -15.97 50.34
CA LYS A 245 28.73 -14.52 50.54
C LYS A 245 28.36 -14.14 51.96
N ALA A 246 29.09 -13.20 52.55
CA ALA A 246 28.78 -12.60 53.83
C ALA A 246 27.89 -11.36 53.66
N TYR A 247 26.95 -11.17 54.58
CA TYR A 247 26.02 -10.04 54.65
C TYR A 247 26.04 -9.44 56.06
N ALA A 248 25.84 -8.11 56.20
CA ALA A 248 25.70 -7.43 57.49
C ALA A 248 24.79 -6.19 57.40
N ASP A 249 24.26 -5.77 58.54
CA ASP A 249 23.58 -4.49 58.71
C ASP A 249 24.61 -3.40 59.05
N VAL A 250 24.37 -2.17 58.60
CA VAL A 250 25.20 -0.97 58.82
C VAL A 250 24.45 0.00 59.73
N ALA A 251 25.06 0.45 60.82
CA ALA A 251 24.42 1.39 61.75
C ALA A 251 24.08 2.75 61.10
N SER A 252 23.00 3.39 61.55
CA SER A 252 22.67 4.78 61.19
C SER A 252 23.56 5.79 61.94
N GLY A 253 23.50 7.07 61.56
CA GLY A 253 24.29 8.15 62.15
C GLY A 253 25.77 8.17 61.77
N ILE A 254 26.20 7.34 60.80
CA ILE A 254 27.58 7.32 60.32
C ILE A 254 27.73 8.35 59.20
N TRP A 255 28.23 9.52 59.57
CA TRP A 255 28.48 10.65 58.65
C TRP A 255 29.95 10.79 58.22
N THR A 256 30.84 9.96 58.77
CA THR A 256 32.26 9.91 58.41
C THR A 256 32.53 8.72 57.48
N SER A 257 33.42 8.90 56.51
CA SER A 257 33.81 7.81 55.60
C SER A 257 34.57 6.71 56.36
N ARG A 258 33.95 5.53 56.46
CA ARG A 258 34.51 4.32 57.12
C ARG A 258 34.43 3.13 56.18
N THR A 259 35.33 2.15 56.31
CA THR A 259 35.39 0.97 55.43
C THR A 259 35.01 -0.33 56.14
N VAL A 260 34.27 -1.18 55.45
CA VAL A 260 33.91 -2.54 55.87
C VAL A 260 34.64 -3.55 54.97
N ILE A 261 35.45 -4.43 55.57
CA ILE A 261 36.26 -5.44 54.86
C ILE A 261 36.28 -6.75 55.64
N PHE A 262 35.94 -7.88 55.02
CA PHE A 262 36.00 -9.20 55.66
C PHE A 262 36.98 -10.16 54.97
N GLU A 263 37.58 -11.09 55.72
CA GLU A 263 38.52 -12.10 55.21
C GLU A 263 38.38 -13.47 55.86
N ILE A 264 38.81 -14.54 55.17
CA ILE A 264 39.14 -15.83 55.80
C ILE A 264 40.66 -15.83 56.02
N THR A 265 41.09 -15.79 57.28
CA THR A 265 42.46 -15.39 57.65
C THR A 265 43.44 -16.55 57.55
N GLN A 266 43.06 -17.75 57.97
CA GLN A 266 43.93 -18.93 58.07
C GLN A 266 43.22 -20.23 57.69
N TYR A 267 43.98 -21.30 57.41
CA TYR A 267 43.39 -22.59 56.98
C TYR A 267 42.48 -23.23 58.04
N LEU A 268 42.69 -22.92 59.33
CA LEU A 268 41.87 -23.42 60.45
C LEU A 268 40.49 -22.76 60.54
N ASP A 269 40.27 -21.66 59.83
CA ASP A 269 38.99 -20.95 59.78
C ASP A 269 37.94 -21.75 58.99
N VAL A 270 38.37 -22.78 58.26
CA VAL A 270 37.51 -23.74 57.56
C VAL A 270 37.77 -25.15 58.08
N THR A 271 36.72 -25.91 58.34
CA THR A 271 36.81 -27.34 58.69
C THR A 271 35.98 -28.14 57.72
N ALA A 272 36.60 -29.11 57.02
CA ALA A 272 35.93 -29.90 55.99
C ALA A 272 36.43 -31.35 55.97
N TYR A 273 35.53 -32.26 55.59
CA TYR A 273 35.81 -33.69 55.48
C TYR A 273 35.44 -34.18 54.08
N GLY A 274 36.22 -35.12 53.54
CA GLY A 274 35.91 -35.78 52.29
C GLY A 274 34.64 -36.62 52.40
N ALA A 275 33.69 -36.42 51.51
CA ALA A 275 32.37 -37.03 51.58
C ALA A 275 32.40 -38.55 51.34
N ASN A 276 33.39 -39.03 50.58
CA ASN A 276 33.55 -40.47 50.31
C ASN A 276 34.66 -41.09 51.17
N SER A 277 35.73 -40.34 51.43
CA SER A 277 36.86 -40.81 52.25
C SER A 277 36.61 -40.74 53.76
N GLY A 278 35.73 -39.84 54.21
CA GLY A 278 35.57 -39.49 55.63
C GLY A 278 36.79 -38.80 56.24
N GLY A 279 37.85 -38.58 55.46
CA GLY A 279 39.11 -38.00 55.94
C GLY A 279 39.05 -36.48 55.99
N ALA A 280 39.68 -35.88 57.01
CA ALA A 280 39.80 -34.43 57.10
C ALA A 280 40.80 -33.90 56.07
N THR A 281 40.54 -32.69 55.57
CA THR A 281 41.46 -31.93 54.73
C THR A 281 41.78 -30.57 55.34
N THR A 282 42.98 -30.06 55.08
CA THR A 282 43.26 -28.63 55.21
C THR A 282 42.81 -27.91 53.95
N VAL A 283 42.17 -26.75 54.06
CA VAL A 283 41.87 -25.94 52.87
C VAL A 283 43.16 -25.44 52.22
N LYS A 284 43.12 -25.28 50.90
CA LYS A 284 44.22 -24.82 50.05
C LYS A 284 43.84 -23.51 49.36
N THR A 285 44.81 -22.91 48.68
CA THR A 285 44.57 -21.78 47.77
C THR A 285 45.08 -22.13 46.36
N THR A 286 44.23 -21.92 45.36
CA THR A 286 44.54 -22.07 43.94
C THR A 286 45.44 -20.94 43.46
N VAL A 287 46.61 -21.26 42.88
CA VAL A 287 47.53 -20.26 42.29
C VAL A 287 47.33 -20.10 40.78
N ASN A 288 46.94 -21.18 40.09
CA ASN A 288 46.46 -21.20 38.71
C ASN A 288 45.32 -22.25 38.61
N SER A 289 44.48 -22.21 37.58
CA SER A 289 43.19 -22.94 37.50
C SER A 289 43.20 -24.47 37.76
N THR A 290 44.38 -25.09 37.95
CA THR A 290 44.55 -26.52 38.14
C THR A 290 45.50 -26.92 39.28
N THR A 291 46.14 -25.97 40.00
CA THR A 291 47.16 -26.29 41.03
C THR A 291 46.80 -25.70 42.39
N PHE A 292 46.68 -26.57 43.40
CA PHE A 292 46.44 -26.20 44.80
C PHE A 292 47.76 -26.08 45.58
N GLN A 293 47.94 -25.01 46.34
CA GLN A 293 49.10 -24.76 47.21
C GLN A 293 48.66 -24.55 48.68
N THR A 294 49.63 -24.39 49.58
CA THR A 294 49.38 -23.99 50.98
C THR A 294 48.48 -22.76 51.04
N TYR A 295 47.49 -22.78 51.93
CA TYR A 295 46.51 -21.71 52.08
C TYR A 295 47.16 -20.34 52.32
N ALA A 296 46.65 -19.32 51.60
CA ALA A 296 46.94 -17.92 51.85
C ALA A 296 45.64 -17.18 52.21
N LYS A 297 45.73 -16.14 53.05
CA LYS A 297 44.57 -15.34 53.47
C LYS A 297 43.75 -14.84 52.29
N GLN A 298 42.42 -14.90 52.41
CA GLN A 298 41.48 -14.51 51.35
C GLN A 298 40.68 -13.28 51.77
N THR A 299 41.18 -12.09 51.46
CA THR A 299 40.53 -10.79 51.80
C THR A 299 39.54 -10.36 50.72
N GLY A 300 38.30 -10.05 51.15
CA GLY A 300 37.23 -9.52 50.30
C GLY A 300 37.47 -8.07 49.84
N ASN A 301 36.53 -7.53 49.06
CA ASN A 301 36.60 -6.15 48.55
C ASN A 301 36.28 -5.13 49.65
N THR A 302 36.77 -3.90 49.47
CA THR A 302 36.47 -2.78 50.36
C THR A 302 35.08 -2.21 50.07
N MET A 303 34.26 -2.07 51.12
CA MET A 303 33.01 -1.31 51.09
C MET A 303 33.17 -0.02 51.89
N THR A 304 32.59 1.10 51.45
CA THR A 304 32.68 2.42 52.15
C THR A 304 31.30 2.81 52.71
N ILE A 305 31.19 3.46 53.86
CA ILE A 305 29.89 3.95 54.38
C ILE A 305 29.72 5.43 53.99
N GLY A 306 28.51 5.83 53.56
CA GLY A 306 28.19 7.23 53.26
C GLY A 306 26.68 7.51 53.16
N GLN A 307 26.32 8.74 52.80
CA GLN A 307 24.95 9.28 52.78
C GLN A 307 24.45 9.59 51.35
N GLY A 308 23.20 10.00 51.22
CA GLY A 308 22.54 10.41 49.98
C GLY A 308 23.02 11.75 49.42
N THR A 309 22.36 12.17 48.35
CA THR A 309 22.67 13.40 47.61
C THR A 309 21.40 14.20 47.35
N LEU A 310 21.49 15.53 47.34
CA LEU A 310 20.41 16.44 47.02
C LEU A 310 20.83 17.37 45.87
N THR A 311 19.98 17.51 44.85
CA THR A 311 20.16 18.46 43.74
C THR A 311 19.02 19.44 43.72
N ILE A 312 19.31 20.73 43.59
CA ILE A 312 18.32 21.80 43.57
C ILE A 312 18.53 22.67 42.33
N ASN A 313 17.46 22.83 41.56
CA ASN A 313 17.43 23.67 40.36
C ASN A 313 16.17 24.53 40.37
N ILE A 314 16.17 25.64 39.64
CA ILE A 314 14.91 26.27 39.19
C ILE A 314 14.08 25.25 38.40
N ASP A 315 12.80 25.17 38.71
CA ASP A 315 11.81 24.46 37.90
C ASP A 315 11.37 25.35 36.75
N SER A 316 11.98 25.19 35.57
CA SER A 316 11.68 26.03 34.42
C SER A 316 10.24 25.95 33.93
N ALA A 317 9.49 24.90 34.29
CA ALA A 317 8.09 24.75 33.89
C ALA A 317 7.15 25.54 34.78
N LEU A 318 7.48 25.68 36.07
CA LEU A 318 6.64 26.36 37.07
C LEU A 318 7.16 27.73 37.48
N ASN A 319 8.41 28.07 37.12
CA ASN A 319 8.98 29.37 37.40
C ASN A 319 8.36 30.44 36.49
N PRO A 320 7.78 31.52 37.04
CA PRO A 320 7.08 32.53 36.25
C PRO A 320 8.05 33.27 35.30
N ALA A 321 7.60 33.56 34.08
CA ALA A 321 8.31 34.46 33.19
C ALA A 321 8.38 35.88 33.78
N THR A 322 9.36 36.69 33.36
CA THR A 322 9.40 38.11 33.71
C THR A 322 8.07 38.77 33.36
N GLN A 323 7.47 39.44 34.34
CA GLN A 323 6.16 40.05 34.25
C GLN A 323 6.06 41.23 35.20
N ASN A 324 4.98 41.99 35.06
CA ASN A 324 4.71 43.10 35.95
C ASN A 324 3.85 42.64 37.12
N TYR A 325 4.16 43.08 38.34
CA TYR A 325 3.28 42.97 39.49
C TYR A 325 2.72 44.33 39.88
N VAL A 326 1.41 44.41 40.04
CA VAL A 326 0.76 45.64 40.46
C VAL A 326 0.86 45.77 41.98
N LYS A 327 1.21 46.96 42.46
CA LYS A 327 1.20 47.24 43.90
C LYS A 327 -0.19 47.02 44.50
N GLY A 328 -0.25 46.47 45.71
CA GLY A 328 -1.50 46.08 46.37
C GLY A 328 -2.00 44.67 46.04
N THR A 329 -1.28 43.92 45.20
CA THR A 329 -1.63 42.52 44.91
C THR A 329 -1.03 41.54 45.92
N GLU A 330 -1.73 40.45 46.16
CA GLU A 330 -1.34 39.39 47.11
C GLU A 330 -0.92 38.11 46.38
N ASP A 331 -0.20 37.22 47.08
CA ASP A 331 0.18 35.87 46.65
C ASP A 331 0.83 35.78 45.26
N ARG A 332 1.67 36.76 44.91
CA ARG A 332 2.41 36.76 43.64
C ARG A 332 3.49 35.69 43.67
N LEU A 333 3.45 34.78 42.70
CA LEU A 333 4.48 33.76 42.50
C LEU A 333 5.78 34.42 42.01
N PHE A 334 6.89 34.23 42.69
CA PHE A 334 8.20 34.79 42.31
C PHE A 334 9.12 33.74 41.71
N SER A 335 9.15 32.54 42.29
CA SER A 335 10.06 31.50 41.85
C SER A 335 9.55 30.11 42.15
N ALA A 336 10.08 29.11 41.45
CA ALA A 336 9.80 27.70 41.70
C ALA A 336 11.11 26.89 41.67
N PHE A 337 11.39 26.13 42.72
CA PHE A 337 12.61 25.34 42.87
C PHE A 337 12.30 23.85 42.99
N LYS A 338 12.98 23.02 42.20
CA LYS A 338 12.89 21.57 42.18
C LYS A 338 14.00 20.94 43.01
N PHE A 339 13.63 20.27 44.09
CA PHE A 339 14.50 19.52 44.98
C PHE A 339 14.47 18.05 44.56
N THR A 340 15.61 17.47 44.17
CA THR A 340 15.72 16.10 43.64
C THR A 340 16.72 15.30 44.45
N THR A 341 16.34 14.10 44.90
CA THR A 341 17.21 13.20 45.67
C THR A 341 17.78 12.09 44.77
N GLY A 342 18.94 11.57 45.17
CA GLY A 342 19.51 10.37 44.54
C GLY A 342 18.73 9.10 44.88
N SER A 343 19.19 7.96 44.37
CA SER A 343 18.57 6.65 44.63
C SER A 343 18.91 6.02 45.98
N ARG A 344 19.83 6.64 46.74
CA ARG A 344 20.37 6.04 47.97
C ARG A 344 19.42 6.22 49.15
N GLU A 345 18.92 7.44 49.36
CA GLU A 345 17.98 7.77 50.43
C GLU A 345 17.15 9.01 50.09
N GLY A 346 16.03 9.19 50.80
CA GLY A 346 15.29 10.45 50.80
C GLY A 346 15.95 11.49 51.70
N VAL A 347 15.54 12.74 51.53
CA VAL A 347 16.14 13.89 52.22
C VAL A 347 15.06 14.77 52.84
N ARG A 348 15.25 15.19 54.08
CA ARG A 348 14.46 16.20 54.79
C ARG A 348 15.11 17.56 54.64
N ILE A 349 14.36 18.58 54.25
CA ILE A 349 14.87 19.96 54.21
C ILE A 349 14.56 20.64 55.55
N ALA A 350 15.59 20.94 56.35
CA ALA A 350 15.44 21.57 57.66
C ALA A 350 15.39 23.11 57.58
N LYS A 351 16.11 23.69 56.61
CA LYS A 351 16.21 25.15 56.42
C LYS A 351 16.34 25.54 54.96
N LEU A 352 15.67 26.64 54.60
CA LEU A 352 15.84 27.32 53.32
C LEU A 352 15.93 28.83 53.51
N ARG A 353 16.80 29.48 52.77
CA ARG A 353 16.84 30.95 52.65
C ARG A 353 16.66 31.37 51.21
N PHE A 354 15.77 32.32 50.98
CA PHE A 354 15.56 32.96 49.69
C PHE A 354 16.02 34.41 49.75
N LYS A 355 16.81 34.84 48.77
CA LYS A 355 17.41 36.17 48.71
C LYS A 355 16.77 37.01 47.62
N ILE A 356 16.41 38.26 47.91
CA ILE A 356 16.23 39.30 46.88
C ILE A 356 17.63 39.73 46.44
N ASN A 357 18.01 39.39 45.22
CA ASN A 357 19.42 39.34 44.85
C ASN A 357 19.76 40.22 43.65
N ASN A 358 19.00 40.11 42.56
CA ASN A 358 19.38 40.72 41.28
C ASN A 358 18.54 41.97 40.92
N GLY A 359 17.49 42.26 41.71
CA GLY A 359 16.57 43.37 41.49
C GLY A 359 16.97 44.71 42.13
N SER A 360 16.27 45.79 41.74
CA SER A 360 16.39 47.13 42.35
C SER A 360 15.52 47.33 43.59
N GLY A 361 14.57 46.43 43.84
CA GLY A 361 13.68 46.45 45.00
C GLY A 361 14.31 45.89 46.27
N GLY A 362 13.68 46.15 47.41
CA GLY A 362 14.14 45.71 48.72
C GLY A 362 13.04 45.15 49.61
N ALA A 363 13.36 44.94 50.89
CA ALA A 363 12.44 44.33 51.87
C ALA A 363 11.12 45.12 52.08
N SER A 364 11.04 46.40 51.70
CA SER A 364 9.82 47.20 51.76
C SER A 364 8.87 46.97 50.58
N ASP A 365 9.36 46.40 49.47
CA ASP A 365 8.59 46.21 48.24
C ASP A 365 7.89 44.84 48.18
N VAL A 366 8.13 43.99 49.18
CA VAL A 366 7.51 42.67 49.34
C VAL A 366 7.11 42.42 50.79
N SER A 367 6.08 41.61 51.00
CA SER A 367 5.71 41.11 52.33
C SER A 367 5.15 39.68 52.23
N ASN A 368 4.96 39.02 53.37
CA ASN A 368 4.32 37.69 53.46
C ASN A 368 4.91 36.63 52.52
N VAL A 369 6.21 36.35 52.61
CA VAL A 369 6.84 35.32 51.77
C VAL A 369 6.43 33.93 52.27
N THR A 370 5.88 33.10 51.39
CA THR A 370 5.35 31.77 51.69
C THR A 370 5.89 30.71 50.72
N LEU A 371 5.95 29.46 51.18
CA LEU A 371 6.38 28.31 50.37
C LEU A 371 5.20 27.38 50.12
N TRP A 372 5.05 26.92 48.88
CA TRP A 372 3.93 26.09 48.44
C TRP A 372 4.39 24.86 47.67
N ASP A 373 3.80 23.72 47.98
CA ASP A 373 3.85 22.48 47.19
C ASP A 373 2.49 22.32 46.49
N GLY A 374 2.45 22.71 45.22
CA GLY A 374 1.20 22.86 44.46
C GLY A 374 0.24 23.85 45.14
N LEU A 375 -0.91 23.35 45.60
CA LEU A 375 -1.93 24.14 46.30
C LEU A 375 -1.78 24.11 47.83
N THR A 376 -0.78 23.43 48.38
CA THR A 376 -0.58 23.33 49.83
C THR A 376 0.55 24.24 50.28
N GLN A 377 0.29 25.17 51.19
CA GLN A 377 1.33 25.95 51.81
C GLN A 377 2.14 25.08 52.78
N VAL A 378 3.45 24.95 52.56
CA VAL A 378 4.36 24.12 53.37
C VAL A 378 5.16 24.93 54.39
N ALA A 379 5.31 26.25 54.20
CA ALA A 379 5.93 27.13 55.19
C ALA A 379 5.54 28.62 55.01
N GLY A 380 5.79 29.43 56.04
CA GLY A 380 5.50 30.88 56.06
C GLY A 380 4.14 31.25 56.66
N PRO A 381 3.74 32.53 56.62
CA PRO A 381 4.49 33.65 56.03
C PRO A 381 5.72 34.05 56.86
N VAL A 382 6.79 34.48 56.18
CA VAL A 382 7.95 35.13 56.80
C VAL A 382 8.19 36.50 56.18
N GLY A 383 8.77 37.42 56.94
CA GLY A 383 9.23 38.71 56.44
C GLY A 383 10.61 38.60 55.77
N VAL A 384 10.99 39.64 55.02
CA VAL A 384 12.34 39.78 54.46
C VAL A 384 13.19 40.63 55.41
N VAL A 385 14.32 40.09 55.87
CA VAL A 385 15.29 40.78 56.73
C VAL A 385 16.66 40.75 56.06
N GLY A 386 17.27 41.92 55.84
CA GLY A 386 18.59 42.00 55.18
C GLY A 386 18.63 41.31 53.81
N ASN A 387 17.55 41.45 53.05
CA ASN A 387 17.27 40.81 51.75
C ASN A 387 16.99 39.30 51.78
N TYR A 388 16.90 38.66 52.94
CA TYR A 388 16.56 37.23 53.03
C TYR A 388 15.18 36.97 53.64
N ALA A 389 14.41 36.09 53.01
CA ALA A 389 13.32 35.33 53.63
C ALA A 389 13.89 34.00 54.14
N THR A 390 13.86 33.77 55.46
CA THR A 390 14.45 32.58 56.09
C THR A 390 13.36 31.67 56.65
N PHE A 391 13.40 30.40 56.26
CA PHE A 391 12.50 29.34 56.72
C PHE A 391 13.29 28.27 57.45
N GLY A 392 12.75 27.79 58.58
CA GLY A 392 13.35 26.70 59.37
C GLY A 392 14.58 27.14 60.16
N ALA A 393 15.25 26.14 60.76
CA ALA A 393 16.43 26.32 61.61
C ALA A 393 17.52 25.32 61.22
N GLN A 394 18.74 25.56 61.68
CA GLN A 394 19.89 24.71 61.42
C GLN A 394 20.35 24.09 62.73
N THR A 395 20.28 22.76 62.85
CA THR A 395 20.84 21.99 63.97
C THR A 395 21.77 20.93 63.42
N PRO A 396 23.05 20.86 63.82
CA PRO A 396 23.92 19.76 63.40
C PRO A 396 23.37 18.41 63.91
N GLY A 397 23.30 17.41 63.02
CA GLY A 397 22.86 16.06 63.34
C GLY A 397 21.56 15.68 62.64
N TRP A 398 20.62 15.07 63.38
CA TRP A 398 19.30 14.70 62.88
C TRP A 398 18.24 15.67 63.40
N ASP A 399 17.66 16.44 62.49
CA ASP A 399 16.49 17.27 62.72
C ASP A 399 15.22 16.40 62.61
N SER A 400 14.69 16.03 63.78
CA SER A 400 13.45 15.26 63.89
C SER A 400 12.21 15.93 63.25
N SER A 401 12.29 17.23 62.95
CA SER A 401 11.31 18.02 62.21
C SER A 401 11.99 18.91 61.16
N GLY A 402 11.40 19.01 59.96
CA GLY A 402 11.88 19.90 58.89
C GLY A 402 10.74 20.62 58.18
N LEU A 403 11.07 21.41 57.16
CA LEU A 403 10.10 22.11 56.30
C LEU A 403 9.30 21.13 55.44
N PHE A 404 9.98 20.19 54.80
CA PHE A 404 9.37 19.14 53.99
C PHE A 404 10.36 18.02 53.68
N ASP A 405 9.83 16.83 53.37
CA ASP A 405 10.60 15.66 52.96
C ASP A 405 10.52 15.46 51.44
N VAL A 406 11.62 15.00 50.84
CA VAL A 406 11.76 14.56 49.45
C VAL A 406 12.12 13.07 49.46
N PRO A 407 11.24 12.16 49.03
CA PRO A 407 11.52 10.72 49.02
C PRO A 407 12.73 10.38 48.13
N ALA A 408 13.37 9.22 48.34
CA ALA A 408 14.45 8.73 47.48
C ALA A 408 14.01 8.59 46.02
N SER A 409 14.92 8.78 45.06
CA SER A 409 14.65 8.70 43.62
C SER A 409 13.48 9.59 43.16
N SER A 410 13.20 10.68 43.87
CA SER A 410 12.06 11.55 43.62
C SER A 410 12.46 13.02 43.60
N ASN A 411 11.50 13.86 43.28
CA ASN A 411 11.64 15.30 43.35
C ASN A 411 10.38 15.96 43.90
N LYS A 412 10.54 17.16 44.44
CA LYS A 412 9.46 18.03 44.90
C LYS A 412 9.73 19.46 44.42
N THR A 413 8.71 20.12 43.88
CA THR A 413 8.81 21.52 43.47
C THR A 413 8.15 22.42 44.50
N ILE A 414 8.91 23.41 44.97
CA ILE A 414 8.45 24.40 45.93
C ILE A 414 8.36 25.77 45.25
N GLN A 415 7.17 26.34 45.27
CA GLN A 415 6.86 27.68 44.78
C GLN A 415 7.03 28.71 45.90
N VAL A 416 7.69 29.82 45.59
CA VAL A 416 7.86 30.97 46.49
C VAL A 416 6.87 32.06 46.09
N LYS A 417 5.94 32.40 46.98
CA LYS A 417 4.96 33.47 46.76
C LYS A 417 5.17 34.60 47.76
N ALA A 418 4.82 35.84 47.37
CA ALA A 418 4.85 37.00 48.25
C ALA A 418 3.81 38.05 47.83
N ASN A 419 3.42 38.92 48.76
CA ASN A 419 2.55 40.06 48.49
C ASN A 419 3.40 41.26 48.02
N ILE A 420 2.80 42.12 47.19
CA ILE A 420 3.36 43.42 46.81
C ILE A 420 2.59 44.52 47.56
N PRO A 421 3.15 45.13 48.62
CA PRO A 421 2.45 46.16 49.38
C PRO A 421 2.03 47.36 48.53
N THR A 422 0.97 48.07 48.95
CA THR A 422 0.50 49.30 48.26
C THR A 422 1.53 50.44 48.26
N GLY A 423 2.51 50.39 49.18
CA GLY A 423 3.64 51.31 49.28
C GLY A 423 4.89 50.90 48.48
N ALA A 424 4.86 49.76 47.76
CA ALA A 424 6.00 49.30 46.95
C ALA A 424 6.36 50.32 45.85
N GLY A 425 7.65 50.48 45.58
CA GLY A 425 8.16 51.39 44.56
C GLY A 425 7.74 50.97 43.16
N THR A 426 6.99 51.84 42.45
CA THR A 426 6.68 51.61 41.04
C THR A 426 7.99 51.72 40.24
N SER A 427 8.35 50.66 39.52
CA SER A 427 9.66 50.37 38.87
C SER A 427 10.69 49.60 39.70
N ALA A 428 10.39 49.21 40.95
CA ALA A 428 11.23 48.23 41.66
C ALA A 428 11.21 46.89 40.92
N THR A 429 12.37 46.24 40.79
CA THR A 429 12.46 44.86 40.27
C THR A 429 12.82 43.91 41.40
N LEU A 430 12.21 42.72 41.42
CA LEU A 430 12.25 41.80 42.55
C LEU A 430 12.37 40.35 42.06
N ASP A 431 13.12 39.54 42.81
CA ASP A 431 13.33 38.10 42.64
C ASP A 431 13.45 37.39 44.00
N PHE A 432 13.36 36.05 44.01
CA PHE A 432 13.67 35.22 45.18
C PHE A 432 14.55 34.03 44.77
N ASP A 433 15.84 34.15 45.08
CA ASP A 433 16.91 33.23 44.71
C ASP A 433 17.30 32.31 45.87
N ILE A 434 17.80 31.10 45.57
CA ILE A 434 18.68 30.37 46.50
C ILE A 434 20.11 30.72 46.11
N ALA A 435 20.78 31.59 46.88
CA ALA A 435 22.03 32.22 46.44
C ALA A 435 23.27 31.32 46.58
N ALA A 436 23.27 30.40 47.55
CA ALA A 436 24.38 29.47 47.77
C ALA A 436 23.92 28.15 48.41
N VAL A 437 24.76 27.10 48.35
CA VAL A 437 24.52 25.83 49.06
C VAL A 437 24.36 26.05 50.58
N GLY A 438 25.03 27.06 51.15
CA GLY A 438 24.86 27.46 52.56
C GLY A 438 23.51 28.10 52.91
N ASP A 439 22.61 28.25 51.94
CA ASP A 439 21.21 28.63 52.15
C ASP A 439 20.30 27.42 52.36
N ILE A 440 20.83 26.19 52.25
CA ILE A 440 20.12 24.93 52.39
C ILE A 440 20.69 24.16 53.59
N TRP A 441 19.81 23.57 54.40
CA TRP A 441 20.18 22.55 55.39
C TRP A 441 19.27 21.35 55.23
N ALA A 442 19.84 20.14 55.20
CA ALA A 442 19.09 18.95 54.85
C ALA A 442 19.69 17.67 55.43
N ASP A 443 18.83 16.71 55.78
CA ASP A 443 19.20 15.47 56.47
C ASP A 443 18.77 14.24 55.69
N GLY A 444 19.56 13.17 55.75
CA GLY A 444 19.19 11.88 55.18
C GLY A 444 18.14 11.18 56.06
N LEU A 445 17.06 10.70 55.43
CA LEU A 445 15.96 10.03 56.15
C LEU A 445 16.37 8.66 56.70
N ASP A 446 17.25 7.95 55.99
CA ASP A 446 17.73 6.61 56.38
C ASP A 446 19.04 6.73 57.17
N SER A 447 19.93 7.62 56.75
CA SER A 447 21.19 7.90 57.45
C SER A 447 20.97 8.51 58.83
N GLN A 448 19.86 9.23 59.02
CA GLN A 448 19.53 10.00 60.22
C GLN A 448 20.66 10.95 60.63
N TYR A 449 21.19 11.71 59.67
CA TYR A 449 22.20 12.74 59.89
C TYR A 449 22.22 13.76 58.74
N ASP A 450 22.85 14.91 58.96
CA ASP A 450 23.08 15.95 57.95
C ASP A 450 23.66 15.39 56.64
N ILE A 451 23.04 15.72 55.51
CA ILE A 451 23.63 15.51 54.18
C ILE A 451 24.87 16.41 54.06
N PRO A 452 26.06 15.87 53.76
CA PRO A 452 27.27 16.67 53.65
C PRO A 452 27.10 17.75 52.57
N SER A 453 27.60 18.97 52.81
CA SER A 453 27.48 20.08 51.86
C SER A 453 28.03 19.75 50.46
N GLY A 454 29.11 18.95 50.38
CA GLY A 454 29.65 18.45 49.11
C GLY A 454 28.75 17.44 48.37
N SER A 455 27.69 16.96 49.01
CA SER A 455 26.65 16.09 48.44
C SER A 455 25.36 16.86 48.09
N ILE A 456 25.33 18.18 48.32
CA ILE A 456 24.27 19.08 47.89
C ILE A 456 24.75 19.86 46.65
N THR A 457 24.06 19.71 45.53
CA THR A 457 24.35 20.40 44.28
C THR A 457 23.27 21.45 44.01
N LEU A 458 23.66 22.72 43.91
CA LEU A 458 22.81 23.82 43.45
C LEU A 458 23.20 24.17 42.02
N THR A 459 22.44 23.70 41.03
CA THR A 459 22.79 23.90 39.61
C THR A 459 22.33 25.26 39.08
N SER A 460 21.17 25.74 39.56
CA SER A 460 20.65 27.08 39.25
C SER A 460 19.82 27.58 40.42
N GLY A 461 20.24 28.72 40.98
CA GLY A 461 19.59 29.37 42.12
C GLY A 461 18.88 30.68 41.78
N ASN A 462 19.06 31.20 40.55
CA ASN A 462 18.62 32.55 40.18
C ASN A 462 17.25 32.51 39.48
N ALA A 463 16.27 33.19 40.07
CA ALA A 463 14.93 33.36 39.53
C ALA A 463 14.85 34.51 38.51
N ASN A 464 13.70 34.60 37.83
CA ASN A 464 13.44 35.71 36.91
C ASN A 464 13.10 36.98 37.72
N LEU A 465 13.55 38.14 37.25
CA LEU A 465 13.12 39.41 37.81
C LEU A 465 11.69 39.75 37.37
N HIS A 466 10.90 40.29 38.29
CA HIS A 466 9.58 40.85 38.03
C HIS A 466 9.56 42.34 38.38
N THR A 467 8.80 43.15 37.64
CA THR A 467 8.77 44.61 37.79
C THR A 467 7.49 45.05 38.50
N VAL A 468 7.59 45.92 39.50
CA VAL A 468 6.41 46.50 40.16
C VAL A 468 5.86 47.67 39.33
N ILE A 469 4.55 47.70 39.09
CA ILE A 469 3.84 48.77 38.36
C ILE A 469 2.68 49.36 39.16
N ALA A 470 2.18 50.52 38.73
CA ALA A 470 1.16 51.28 39.45
C ALA A 470 -0.26 50.68 39.35
N ASN A 471 -0.63 50.17 38.17
CA ASN A 471 -1.96 49.65 37.85
C ASN A 471 -1.88 48.69 36.64
N GLY A 472 -2.89 47.84 36.48
CA GLY A 472 -3.04 46.91 35.35
C GLY A 472 -3.42 47.58 34.04
N THR A 473 -3.70 46.76 33.03
CA THR A 473 -4.10 47.19 31.68
C THR A 473 -5.24 46.34 31.16
N LEU A 474 -6.13 46.93 30.33
CA LEU A 474 -7.17 46.21 29.60
C LEU A 474 -7.04 46.48 28.10
N SER A 475 -7.10 45.44 27.27
CA SER A 475 -7.17 45.58 25.81
C SER A 475 -8.46 44.98 25.25
N LEU A 476 -8.95 45.62 24.20
CA LEU A 476 -10.15 45.26 23.45
C LEU A 476 -9.73 44.79 22.05
N ALA A 477 -10.22 43.64 21.63
CA ALA A 477 -9.96 43.13 20.29
C ALA A 477 -11.18 42.41 19.71
N LEU A 478 -11.29 42.40 18.38
CA LEU A 478 -12.23 41.54 17.69
C LEU A 478 -11.79 40.08 17.84
N SER A 479 -12.67 39.19 18.31
CA SER A 479 -12.35 37.77 18.35
C SER A 479 -12.29 37.19 16.94
N ALA A 480 -11.32 36.31 16.69
CA ALA A 480 -11.21 35.55 15.45
C ALA A 480 -12.44 34.64 15.18
N GLN A 481 -13.25 34.35 16.20
CA GLN A 481 -14.51 33.61 16.03
C GLN A 481 -15.74 34.50 15.81
N THR A 482 -15.54 35.79 15.52
CA THR A 482 -16.62 36.67 15.07
C THR A 482 -17.26 36.07 13.80
N PRO A 483 -18.61 36.04 13.68
CA PRO A 483 -19.28 35.55 12.49
C PRO A 483 -18.72 36.17 11.20
N SER A 484 -18.39 35.34 10.21
CA SER A 484 -17.95 35.82 8.90
C SER A 484 -19.05 36.65 8.22
N ALA A 485 -18.69 37.47 7.25
CA ALA A 485 -19.66 38.17 6.41
C ALA A 485 -20.68 37.17 5.83
N GLN A 486 -21.96 37.37 6.10
CA GLN A 486 -23.05 36.50 5.68
C GLN A 486 -24.37 37.28 5.61
N THR A 487 -25.38 36.67 4.99
CA THR A 487 -26.73 37.24 4.92
C THR A 487 -27.61 36.72 6.06
N TYR A 488 -28.25 37.62 6.80
CA TYR A 488 -29.39 37.31 7.67
C TYR A 488 -30.69 37.73 7.00
N VAL A 489 -31.68 36.86 7.11
CA VAL A 489 -33.03 37.16 6.61
C VAL A 489 -33.74 38.15 7.54
N ILE A 490 -34.60 38.98 6.98
CA ILE A 490 -35.54 39.82 7.73
C ILE A 490 -36.34 38.94 8.72
N GLY A 491 -36.55 39.43 9.95
CA GLY A 491 -37.19 38.67 11.02
C GLY A 491 -36.29 37.68 11.77
N ALA A 492 -35.02 37.53 11.40
CA ALA A 492 -34.11 36.60 12.07
C ALA A 492 -33.89 36.94 13.55
N GLU A 493 -34.33 36.07 14.45
CA GLU A 493 -34.16 36.24 15.90
C GLU A 493 -32.78 35.79 16.40
N SER A 494 -32.31 36.45 17.46
CA SER A 494 -31.13 36.07 18.25
C SER A 494 -29.91 35.64 17.40
N LYS A 495 -29.56 36.45 16.39
CA LYS A 495 -28.35 36.25 15.58
C LYS A 495 -27.15 36.93 16.20
N GLU A 496 -26.00 36.28 16.09
CA GLU A 496 -24.73 36.82 16.58
C GLU A 496 -24.15 37.81 15.56
N PHE A 497 -23.72 38.99 16.01
CA PHE A 497 -23.15 40.03 15.14
C PHE A 497 -21.65 40.22 15.36
N THR A 498 -21.19 40.20 16.62
CA THR A 498 -19.80 40.50 16.96
C THR A 498 -19.34 39.73 18.20
N ARG A 499 -18.06 39.34 18.24
CA ARG A 499 -17.40 38.84 19.45
C ARG A 499 -16.28 39.78 19.90
N ILE A 500 -16.30 40.15 21.17
CA ILE A 500 -15.42 41.14 21.80
C ILE A 500 -14.53 40.41 22.80
N ASN A 501 -13.21 40.44 22.59
CA ASN A 501 -12.23 39.95 23.56
C ASN A 501 -11.82 41.09 24.49
N LEU A 502 -11.99 40.87 25.80
CA LEU A 502 -11.54 41.72 26.89
C LEU A 502 -10.34 41.03 27.54
N THR A 503 -9.13 41.57 27.41
CA THR A 503 -7.90 40.93 27.93
C THR A 503 -7.24 41.78 29.00
N ALA A 504 -7.13 41.24 30.21
CA ALA A 504 -6.37 41.86 31.28
C ALA A 504 -4.86 41.55 31.11
N GLY A 505 -4.01 42.54 31.39
CA GLY A 505 -2.57 42.33 31.47
C GLY A 505 -2.18 41.42 32.64
N SER A 506 -0.89 41.09 32.76
CA SER A 506 -0.39 40.21 33.83
C SER A 506 -0.35 40.84 35.23
N GLY A 507 -0.65 42.13 35.32
CA GLY A 507 -0.49 42.91 36.55
C GLY A 507 -1.51 42.60 37.64
N GLU A 508 -2.80 42.63 37.29
CA GLU A 508 -3.92 42.46 38.22
C GLU A 508 -5.21 42.11 37.46
N ASP A 509 -6.19 41.60 38.20
CA ASP A 509 -7.55 41.42 37.72
C ASP A 509 -8.21 42.79 37.43
N ILE A 510 -9.07 42.84 36.42
CA ILE A 510 -9.75 44.06 35.98
C ILE A 510 -11.27 43.88 36.07
N ILE A 511 -11.97 44.76 36.78
CA ILE A 511 -13.43 44.82 36.76
C ILE A 511 -13.88 45.71 35.61
N VAL A 512 -14.62 45.16 34.66
CA VAL A 512 -15.38 45.91 33.64
C VAL A 512 -16.79 46.12 34.16
N SER A 513 -17.22 47.37 34.30
CA SER A 513 -18.51 47.75 34.91
C SER A 513 -19.57 48.20 33.89
N GLY A 514 -19.16 48.47 32.64
CA GLY A 514 -20.04 49.01 31.62
C GLY A 514 -19.46 48.88 30.23
N ILE A 515 -20.30 48.50 29.27
CA ILE A 515 -19.97 48.37 27.85
C ILE A 515 -21.10 49.00 27.02
N THR A 516 -20.76 49.89 26.09
CA THR A 516 -21.70 50.43 25.09
C THR A 516 -21.35 49.94 23.70
N LEU A 517 -22.31 49.32 23.02
CA LEU A 517 -22.21 48.91 21.63
C LEU A 517 -22.84 49.96 20.72
N THR A 518 -22.21 50.26 19.60
CA THR A 518 -22.75 51.06 18.50
C THR A 518 -23.23 50.13 17.38
N ILE A 519 -24.41 50.41 16.84
CA ILE A 519 -25.00 49.69 15.69
C ILE A 519 -24.77 50.56 14.45
N ASN A 520 -24.01 50.05 13.49
CA ASN A 520 -23.83 50.71 12.20
C ASN A 520 -24.68 50.03 11.15
N ASN A 521 -25.38 50.80 10.33
CA ASN A 521 -26.32 50.29 9.34
C ASN A 521 -26.29 51.08 8.02
N ASN A 522 -25.23 51.84 7.77
CA ASN A 522 -24.98 52.50 6.49
C ASN A 522 -23.48 52.65 6.29
N ILE A 523 -22.86 51.66 5.64
CA ILE A 523 -21.40 51.60 5.51
C ILE A 523 -20.87 52.56 4.44
N SER A 524 -21.75 53.07 3.57
CA SER A 524 -21.38 53.89 2.41
C SER A 524 -21.39 55.41 2.66
N ASN A 525 -21.78 55.90 3.83
CA ASN A 525 -21.74 57.33 4.14
C ASN A 525 -21.19 57.58 5.54
N SER A 526 -20.13 58.39 5.63
CA SER A 526 -19.20 58.44 6.76
C SER A 526 -19.73 59.09 8.05
N ASP A 527 -21.01 59.46 8.21
CA ASP A 527 -21.47 60.06 9.48
C ASP A 527 -23.00 60.18 9.72
N ALA A 528 -23.86 59.36 9.11
CA ALA A 528 -25.32 59.49 9.30
C ALA A 528 -25.90 58.47 10.30
N ASN A 529 -25.52 58.58 11.57
CA ASN A 529 -26.15 57.81 12.67
C ASN A 529 -27.46 58.49 13.13
N ALA A 530 -28.48 58.59 12.27
CA ALA A 530 -29.85 58.97 12.68
C ALA A 530 -30.86 58.85 11.53
N THR A 531 -31.84 57.96 11.67
CA THR A 531 -33.21 58.14 11.17
C THR A 531 -34.11 57.09 11.83
N SER A 532 -35.33 57.48 12.19
CA SER A 532 -36.15 56.87 13.24
C SER A 532 -36.48 55.38 13.04
N GLY A 533 -36.42 54.60 14.12
CA GLY A 533 -36.78 53.18 14.15
C GLY A 533 -35.65 52.31 14.72
N ALA A 534 -36.00 51.28 15.51
CA ALA A 534 -35.01 50.32 16.01
C ALA A 534 -34.56 49.43 14.85
N LYS A 535 -33.27 49.51 14.49
CA LYS A 535 -32.69 48.83 13.32
C LYS A 535 -32.36 47.38 13.64
N LEU A 536 -31.81 47.13 14.82
CA LEU A 536 -31.76 45.81 15.44
C LEU A 536 -32.54 45.90 16.75
N ILE A 537 -33.24 44.84 17.14
CA ILE A 537 -34.00 44.77 18.40
C ILE A 537 -33.45 43.67 19.30
N ASN A 538 -33.75 43.73 20.59
CA ASN A 538 -33.35 42.73 21.59
C ASN A 538 -31.84 42.43 21.59
N ILE A 539 -31.00 43.47 21.63
CA ILE A 539 -29.55 43.30 21.69
C ILE A 539 -29.14 42.83 23.09
N LYS A 540 -28.38 41.73 23.16
CA LYS A 540 -27.83 41.18 24.41
C LYS A 540 -26.34 40.86 24.25
N LEU A 541 -25.59 40.98 25.35
CA LEU A 541 -24.22 40.48 25.45
C LEU A 541 -24.21 39.19 26.26
N LEU A 542 -23.71 38.11 25.69
CA LEU A 542 -23.53 36.83 26.38
C LEU A 542 -22.04 36.57 26.62
N LYS A 543 -21.69 35.94 27.73
CA LYS A 543 -20.37 35.37 27.97
C LYS A 543 -20.19 34.07 27.18
N SER A 544 -19.01 33.48 27.26
CA SER A 544 -18.70 32.19 26.62
C SER A 544 -19.53 31.01 27.15
N ASP A 545 -20.07 31.11 28.37
CA ASP A 545 -20.93 30.12 29.02
C ASP A 545 -22.44 30.39 28.80
N ASP A 546 -22.78 31.26 27.85
CA ASP A 546 -24.14 31.72 27.53
C ASP A 546 -24.87 32.48 28.65
N THR A 547 -24.20 32.79 29.78
CA THR A 547 -24.75 33.72 30.77
C THR A 547 -24.75 35.15 30.22
N GLN A 548 -25.81 35.90 30.50
CA GLN A 548 -25.94 37.26 29.99
C GLN A 548 -25.14 38.26 30.84
N TYR A 549 -24.54 39.26 30.18
CA TYR A 549 -23.90 40.43 30.78
C TYR A 549 -24.79 41.66 30.55
N GLY A 550 -25.27 42.24 31.64
CA GLY A 550 -26.25 43.32 31.66
C GLY A 550 -27.65 42.89 31.20
N LEU A 551 -28.54 43.87 31.10
CA LEU A 551 -29.91 43.65 30.62
C LEU A 551 -30.01 43.76 29.09
N THR A 552 -31.00 43.09 28.50
CA THR A 552 -31.27 43.15 27.06
C THR A 552 -31.73 44.56 26.67
N SER A 553 -31.11 45.13 25.64
CA SER A 553 -31.57 46.37 25.01
C SER A 553 -32.66 46.07 23.99
N ALA A 554 -33.93 46.28 24.36
CA ALA A 554 -35.08 45.84 23.56
C ALA A 554 -35.22 46.61 22.23
N THR A 555 -35.08 47.93 22.23
CA THR A 555 -35.30 48.78 21.04
C THR A 555 -34.21 49.85 20.88
N PRO A 556 -32.93 49.48 20.71
CA PRO A 556 -31.86 50.45 20.53
C PRO A 556 -31.98 51.14 19.16
N ILE A 557 -31.70 52.45 19.15
CA ILE A 557 -31.72 53.25 17.91
C ILE A 557 -30.32 53.25 17.27
N ALA A 558 -29.31 53.69 18.02
CA ALA A 558 -27.92 53.83 17.57
C ALA A 558 -26.92 53.09 18.47
N THR A 559 -27.20 52.99 19.76
CA THR A 559 -26.35 52.31 20.74
C THR A 559 -27.15 51.42 21.69
N ALA A 560 -26.48 50.41 22.25
CA ALA A 560 -26.98 49.55 23.32
C ALA A 560 -25.96 49.50 24.47
N SER A 561 -26.36 49.93 25.67
CA SER A 561 -25.49 50.00 26.86
C SER A 561 -25.80 48.90 27.86
N PHE A 562 -24.76 48.29 28.42
CA PHE A 562 -24.81 47.17 29.34
C PHE A 562 -24.01 47.53 30.59
N ASN A 563 -24.66 47.53 31.76
CA ASN A 563 -24.03 47.91 33.03
C ASN A 563 -24.14 46.74 34.03
N GLU A 564 -23.05 46.03 34.22
CA GLU A 564 -22.90 44.93 35.19
C GLU A 564 -21.40 44.77 35.50
N SER A 565 -21.03 44.19 36.64
CA SER A 565 -19.63 43.93 36.95
C SER A 565 -19.15 42.59 36.37
N LEU A 566 -18.09 42.63 35.58
CA LEU A 566 -17.38 41.47 35.05
C LEU A 566 -15.90 41.53 35.45
N ILE A 567 -15.43 40.54 36.19
CA ILE A 567 -14.00 40.41 36.51
C ILE A 567 -13.31 39.69 35.35
N ILE A 568 -12.25 40.31 34.82
CA ILE A 568 -11.30 39.73 33.88
C ILE A 568 -10.04 39.38 34.68
N PRO A 569 -9.76 38.09 34.95
CA PRO A 569 -8.58 37.70 35.71
C PRO A 569 -7.27 38.11 35.01
N ALA A 570 -6.23 38.39 35.79
CA ALA A 570 -4.93 38.80 35.26
C ALA A 570 -4.36 37.77 34.25
N SER A 571 -3.86 38.26 33.11
CA SER A 571 -3.39 37.43 31.98
C SER A 571 -4.47 36.60 31.28
N GLU A 572 -5.74 36.78 31.60
CA GLU A 572 -6.85 36.07 30.95
C GLU A 572 -7.62 36.97 29.99
N THR A 573 -8.32 36.31 29.05
CA THR A 573 -9.24 36.94 28.12
C THR A 573 -10.65 36.41 28.36
N ILE A 574 -11.62 37.29 28.55
CA ILE A 574 -13.04 36.94 28.48
C ILE A 574 -13.62 37.44 27.17
N THR A 575 -14.34 36.56 26.47
CA THR A 575 -15.04 36.90 25.24
C THR A 575 -16.52 37.15 25.52
N LEU A 576 -17.01 38.31 25.07
CA LEU A 576 -18.44 38.62 25.04
C LEU A 576 -18.98 38.53 23.62
N ARG A 577 -20.21 38.07 23.47
CA ARG A 577 -20.89 37.80 22.20
C ARG A 577 -22.12 38.68 22.09
N ALA A 578 -22.17 39.54 21.08
CA ALA A 578 -23.30 40.42 20.82
C ALA A 578 -24.33 39.72 19.93
N PHE A 579 -25.53 39.53 20.46
CA PHE A 579 -26.67 38.97 19.76
C PHE A 579 -27.76 40.02 19.56
N ALA A 580 -28.49 39.94 18.46
CA ALA A 580 -29.64 40.79 18.19
C ALA A 580 -30.67 40.10 17.31
N THR A 581 -31.87 40.67 17.23
CA THR A 581 -32.94 40.26 16.31
C THR A 581 -33.05 41.28 15.17
N VAL A 582 -33.16 40.76 13.96
CA VAL A 582 -33.47 41.54 12.75
C VAL A 582 -34.98 41.78 12.71
N PRO A 583 -35.47 43.04 12.62
CA PRO A 583 -36.90 43.34 12.54
C PRO A 583 -37.61 42.65 11.37
N THR A 584 -38.93 42.44 11.48
CA THR A 584 -39.78 41.77 10.46
C THR A 584 -40.33 42.69 9.37
N THR A 585 -40.35 44.01 9.58
CA THR A 585 -40.89 45.00 8.63
C THR A 585 -39.81 45.98 8.19
N SER A 586 -39.35 45.84 6.94
CA SER A 586 -38.37 46.66 6.20
C SER A 586 -37.06 47.03 6.93
N TYR A 587 -35.92 46.59 6.37
CA TYR A 587 -34.60 46.97 6.86
C TYR A 587 -34.01 48.10 5.98
N PRO A 588 -33.61 49.26 6.53
CA PRO A 588 -33.37 50.48 5.76
C PRO A 588 -32.11 50.47 4.88
N SER A 589 -31.18 49.53 5.10
CA SER A 589 -29.96 49.37 4.28
C SER A 589 -29.44 47.95 4.44
N PRO A 590 -29.02 47.27 3.36
CA PRO A 590 -28.63 45.87 3.44
C PRO A 590 -27.48 45.62 4.41
N ASP A 591 -26.54 46.54 4.64
CA ASP A 591 -25.32 46.23 5.37
C ASP A 591 -25.29 46.77 6.81
N THR A 592 -24.92 45.92 7.77
CA THR A 592 -24.87 46.27 9.20
C THR A 592 -23.70 45.62 9.94
N ASN A 593 -23.20 46.30 10.98
CA ASN A 593 -22.27 45.72 11.95
C ASN A 593 -22.51 46.28 13.37
N VAL A 594 -21.98 45.57 14.36
CA VAL A 594 -22.00 45.99 15.78
C VAL A 594 -20.57 46.21 16.25
N LYS A 595 -20.30 47.34 16.90
CA LYS A 595 -18.94 47.75 17.27
C LYS A 595 -18.85 48.38 18.67
N ILE A 596 -17.66 48.35 19.26
CA ILE A 596 -17.23 49.30 20.30
C ILE A 596 -16.48 50.41 19.58
N ASN A 597 -17.03 51.61 19.59
CA ASN A 597 -16.57 52.69 18.71
C ASN A 597 -15.37 53.44 19.30
N ALA A 598 -15.33 53.59 20.62
CA ALA A 598 -14.25 54.27 21.34
C ALA A 598 -13.92 53.57 22.65
N VAL A 599 -12.70 53.77 23.16
CA VAL A 599 -12.28 53.24 24.47
C VAL A 599 -13.15 53.76 25.63
N ALA A 600 -13.78 54.95 25.46
CA ALA A 600 -14.71 55.52 26.43
C ALA A 600 -16.04 54.76 26.53
N ASP A 601 -16.35 53.89 25.57
CA ASP A 601 -17.54 53.03 25.60
C ASP A 601 -17.40 51.87 26.60
N VAL A 602 -16.21 51.69 27.21
CA VAL A 602 -15.92 50.67 28.22
C VAL A 602 -15.43 51.32 29.51
N THR A 603 -16.04 50.98 30.64
CA THR A 603 -15.61 51.44 31.98
C THR A 603 -14.96 50.30 32.74
N ALA A 604 -13.74 50.51 33.24
CA ALA A 604 -12.96 49.47 33.92
C ALA A 604 -12.12 49.99 35.11
N THR A 605 -11.91 49.16 36.12
CA THR A 605 -11.13 49.46 37.35
C THR A 605 -10.26 48.26 37.73
N GLY A 606 -9.01 48.49 38.16
CA GLY A 606 -8.12 47.44 38.65
C GLY A 606 -8.51 46.97 40.06
N VAL A 607 -8.50 45.66 40.30
CA VAL A 607 -8.94 45.06 41.57
C VAL A 607 -7.96 45.33 42.72
N GLY A 608 -6.65 45.18 42.48
CA GLY A 608 -5.61 45.35 43.50
C GLY A 608 -5.18 46.81 43.66
N SER A 609 -5.04 47.54 42.56
CA SER A 609 -4.63 48.95 42.55
C SER A 609 -5.76 49.91 42.93
N GLY A 610 -7.02 49.53 42.68
CA GLY A 610 -8.19 50.42 42.79
C GLY A 610 -8.21 51.55 41.74
N ALA A 611 -7.32 51.53 40.75
CA ALA A 611 -7.19 52.60 39.76
C ALA A 611 -8.18 52.42 38.60
N THR A 612 -8.68 53.54 38.06
CA THR A 612 -9.43 53.52 36.79
C THR A 612 -8.52 53.10 35.64
N ILE A 613 -9.00 52.18 34.80
CA ILE A 613 -8.24 51.59 33.70
C ILE A 613 -8.82 52.11 32.39
N THR A 614 -8.02 52.85 31.63
CA THR A 614 -8.35 53.21 30.24
C THR A 614 -8.04 52.02 29.34
N PRO A 615 -9.03 51.41 28.69
CA PRO A 615 -8.78 50.30 27.79
C PRO A 615 -8.00 50.76 26.55
N THR A 616 -7.36 49.82 25.86
CA THR A 616 -6.70 50.05 24.58
C THR A 616 -7.41 49.29 23.47
N GLY A 617 -7.54 49.92 22.29
CA GLY A 617 -8.19 49.31 21.12
C GLY A 617 -9.69 49.62 20.99
N THR A 618 -10.23 49.30 19.82
CA THR A 618 -11.66 49.35 19.49
C THR A 618 -12.05 48.03 18.80
N VAL A 619 -13.34 47.72 18.73
CA VAL A 619 -13.83 46.46 18.12
C VAL A 619 -14.84 46.79 17.05
N THR A 620 -14.55 46.50 15.78
CA THR A 620 -15.53 46.62 14.69
C THR A 620 -15.88 45.23 14.18
N GLY A 621 -17.14 44.81 14.34
CA GLY A 621 -17.63 43.55 13.79
C GLY A 621 -17.58 43.52 12.26
N ASN A 622 -17.64 42.30 11.71
CA ASN A 622 -17.75 42.11 10.27
C ASN A 622 -19.05 42.72 9.75
N THR A 623 -19.03 43.20 8.51
CA THR A 623 -20.25 43.60 7.80
C THR A 623 -21.12 42.39 7.50
N LEU A 624 -22.35 42.40 7.98
CA LEU A 624 -23.38 41.41 7.70
C LEU A 624 -24.47 42.05 6.82
N THR A 625 -24.99 41.27 5.88
CA THR A 625 -26.03 41.74 4.96
C THR A 625 -27.41 41.29 5.44
N ILE A 626 -28.41 42.15 5.40
CA ILE A 626 -29.82 41.89 5.71
C ILE A 626 -30.60 41.94 4.41
N SER A 627 -31.34 40.87 4.09
CA SER A 627 -32.11 40.79 2.85
C SER A 627 -33.37 39.93 3.02
N SER A 628 -34.34 40.06 2.12
CA SER A 628 -35.47 39.13 1.98
C SER A 628 -35.09 37.92 1.13
N GLY A 629 -35.82 36.81 1.25
CA GLY A 629 -35.66 35.69 0.31
C GLY A 629 -36.02 36.06 -1.13
N THR A 630 -35.37 35.40 -2.09
CA THR A 630 -35.61 35.56 -3.54
C THR A 630 -35.61 34.19 -4.22
N LEU A 631 -36.32 34.06 -5.35
CA LEU A 631 -36.17 32.92 -6.25
C LEU A 631 -35.86 33.43 -7.66
N THR A 632 -34.90 32.82 -8.34
CA THR A 632 -34.66 33.03 -9.76
C THR A 632 -35.04 31.78 -10.55
N VAL A 633 -35.83 31.95 -11.62
CA VAL A 633 -36.26 30.87 -12.52
C VAL A 633 -35.57 31.04 -13.87
N ALA A 634 -35.04 29.96 -14.42
CA ALA A 634 -34.38 29.91 -15.73
C ALA A 634 -34.73 28.62 -16.49
N ALA A 635 -34.53 28.60 -17.81
CA ALA A 635 -34.65 27.38 -18.59
C ALA A 635 -33.43 26.47 -18.35
N ALA A 636 -33.65 25.18 -18.17
CA ALA A 636 -32.57 24.20 -18.15
C ALA A 636 -32.10 23.91 -19.59
N ALA A 637 -30.80 23.71 -19.79
CA ALA A 637 -30.24 23.37 -21.11
C ALA A 637 -30.68 21.98 -21.62
N THR A 638 -31.21 21.13 -20.74
CA THR A 638 -31.68 19.78 -21.04
C THR A 638 -33.03 19.53 -20.35
N PRO A 639 -34.03 18.96 -21.03
CA PRO A 639 -34.00 18.52 -22.43
C PRO A 639 -33.96 19.71 -23.42
N GLY A 640 -33.13 19.57 -24.46
CA GLY A 640 -33.18 20.44 -25.63
C GLY A 640 -34.08 19.86 -26.72
N ASP A 641 -33.92 20.34 -27.95
CA ASP A 641 -34.70 19.87 -29.10
C ASP A 641 -34.51 18.37 -29.33
N GLN A 642 -35.62 17.66 -29.55
CA GLN A 642 -35.60 16.22 -29.74
C GLN A 642 -36.79 15.74 -30.55
N THR A 643 -36.63 14.60 -31.23
CA THR A 643 -37.73 13.87 -31.87
C THR A 643 -38.11 12.67 -31.01
N ARG A 644 -39.39 12.50 -30.75
CA ARG A 644 -39.94 11.43 -29.91
C ARG A 644 -41.05 10.69 -30.62
N ILE A 645 -41.16 9.40 -30.34
CA ILE A 645 -42.08 8.51 -31.03
C ILE A 645 -43.41 8.51 -30.30
N ILE A 646 -44.49 8.61 -31.07
CA ILE A 646 -45.84 8.44 -30.55
C ILE A 646 -45.96 7.03 -29.93
N GLY A 647 -46.45 6.94 -28.70
CA GLY A 647 -46.42 5.73 -27.87
C GLY A 647 -45.37 5.77 -26.75
N ASP A 648 -44.37 6.67 -26.84
CA ASP A 648 -43.36 6.85 -25.80
C ASP A 648 -44.01 7.35 -24.49
N THR A 649 -43.57 6.79 -23.37
CA THR A 649 -43.96 7.25 -22.02
C THR A 649 -42.82 8.06 -21.39
N MET A 650 -43.16 8.93 -20.44
CA MET A 650 -42.19 9.71 -19.65
C MET A 650 -41.25 10.59 -20.49
N VAL A 651 -41.75 11.10 -21.62
CA VAL A 651 -41.03 11.98 -22.52
C VAL A 651 -40.70 13.30 -21.83
N PRO A 652 -39.42 13.70 -21.72
CA PRO A 652 -39.03 14.97 -21.09
C PRO A 652 -39.23 16.11 -22.09
N PHE A 653 -40.12 17.06 -21.81
CA PHE A 653 -40.41 18.15 -22.74
C PHE A 653 -39.59 19.42 -22.50
N SER A 654 -39.41 19.83 -21.24
CA SER A 654 -38.62 21.00 -20.88
C SER A 654 -38.09 20.88 -19.46
N GLY A 655 -37.13 21.73 -19.09
CA GLY A 655 -36.63 21.81 -17.73
C GLY A 655 -36.57 23.25 -17.22
N LEU A 656 -36.81 23.43 -15.92
CA LEU A 656 -36.71 24.70 -15.20
C LEU A 656 -35.62 24.58 -14.14
N VAL A 657 -34.74 25.57 -14.07
CA VAL A 657 -33.77 25.74 -12.99
C VAL A 657 -34.33 26.77 -12.01
N LEU A 658 -34.54 26.34 -10.77
CA LEU A 658 -35.06 27.14 -9.67
C LEU A 658 -33.93 27.42 -8.69
N THR A 659 -33.51 28.68 -8.55
CA THR A 659 -32.37 29.09 -7.73
C THR A 659 -32.82 29.96 -6.57
N ALA A 660 -32.65 29.47 -5.34
CA ALA A 660 -32.93 30.24 -4.14
C ALA A 660 -31.83 31.27 -3.86
N GLY A 661 -32.20 32.49 -3.46
CA GLY A 661 -31.26 33.49 -2.97
C GLY A 661 -30.52 33.08 -1.70
N THR A 662 -29.57 33.89 -1.22
CA THR A 662 -28.74 33.55 -0.06
C THR A 662 -29.38 33.83 1.30
N ALA A 663 -30.53 34.51 1.33
CA ALA A 663 -31.15 34.96 2.57
C ALA A 663 -31.81 33.82 3.35
N GLU A 664 -32.65 33.01 2.71
CA GLU A 664 -33.39 31.91 3.34
C GLU A 664 -33.76 30.81 2.34
N ASP A 665 -34.12 29.63 2.87
CA ASP A 665 -34.66 28.54 2.08
C ASP A 665 -36.06 28.91 1.58
N VAL A 666 -36.39 28.49 0.37
CA VAL A 666 -37.67 28.83 -0.29
C VAL A 666 -38.43 27.57 -0.66
N ARG A 667 -39.77 27.69 -0.68
CA ARG A 667 -40.69 26.61 -1.03
C ARG A 667 -41.57 27.03 -2.19
N VAL A 668 -41.53 26.27 -3.28
CA VAL A 668 -42.43 26.45 -4.42
C VAL A 668 -43.72 25.69 -4.17
N THR A 669 -44.85 26.40 -4.17
CA THR A 669 -46.18 25.86 -3.82
C THR A 669 -47.14 25.78 -5.01
N ARG A 670 -46.79 26.43 -6.13
CA ARG A 670 -47.52 26.37 -7.39
C ARG A 670 -46.55 26.43 -8.56
N VAL A 671 -46.79 25.62 -9.59
CA VAL A 671 -46.11 25.71 -10.89
C VAL A 671 -47.15 25.57 -11.99
N MET A 672 -47.32 26.61 -12.81
CA MET A 672 -48.16 26.57 -14.00
C MET A 672 -47.30 26.57 -15.26
N LEU A 673 -47.50 25.58 -16.12
CA LEU A 673 -46.82 25.44 -17.39
C LEU A 673 -47.79 25.72 -18.53
N ARG A 674 -47.31 26.42 -19.56
CA ARG A 674 -48.06 26.71 -20.78
C ARG A 674 -47.33 26.17 -22.00
N THR A 675 -48.09 25.74 -23.00
CA THR A 675 -47.55 25.49 -24.32
C THR A 675 -47.10 26.80 -24.96
N SER A 676 -46.02 26.78 -25.73
CA SER A 676 -45.53 27.98 -26.43
C SER A 676 -46.24 28.16 -27.78
N SER A 677 -46.15 29.34 -28.41
CA SER A 677 -46.74 29.60 -29.73
C SER A 677 -46.18 28.73 -30.86
N SER A 678 -44.97 28.18 -30.69
CA SER A 678 -44.36 27.24 -31.62
C SER A 678 -44.77 25.78 -31.34
N GLY A 679 -45.29 25.51 -30.14
CA GLY A 679 -45.87 24.22 -29.80
C GLY A 679 -47.25 24.06 -30.42
N SER A 680 -47.45 22.99 -31.20
CA SER A 680 -48.73 22.61 -31.79
C SER A 680 -49.44 21.46 -31.07
N ILE A 681 -48.87 20.96 -29.97
CA ILE A 681 -49.53 19.92 -29.14
C ILE A 681 -50.88 20.38 -28.60
N GLN A 682 -51.85 19.47 -28.68
CA GLN A 682 -53.21 19.60 -28.19
C GLN A 682 -53.42 18.63 -27.01
N PRO A 683 -54.52 18.75 -26.24
CA PRO A 683 -54.80 17.87 -25.10
C PRO A 683 -54.87 16.37 -25.40
N GLY A 684 -55.04 15.98 -26.67
CA GLY A 684 -54.98 14.58 -27.12
C GLY A 684 -53.58 14.07 -27.45
N ASP A 685 -52.58 14.94 -27.52
CA ASP A 685 -51.20 14.61 -27.95
C ASP A 685 -50.26 14.30 -26.79
N VAL A 686 -50.58 14.76 -25.58
CA VAL A 686 -49.77 14.55 -24.38
C VAL A 686 -50.69 14.29 -23.19
N SER A 687 -50.36 13.28 -22.39
CA SER A 687 -51.09 12.93 -21.17
C SER A 687 -50.12 12.69 -20.00
N ASN A 688 -50.66 12.55 -18.79
CA ASN A 688 -49.90 12.18 -17.58
C ASN A 688 -48.71 13.10 -17.23
N ILE A 689 -48.84 14.40 -17.53
CA ILE A 689 -47.78 15.40 -17.33
C ILE A 689 -47.48 15.56 -15.84
N ALA A 690 -46.22 15.46 -15.44
CA ALA A 690 -45.78 15.66 -14.07
C ALA A 690 -44.38 16.29 -14.00
N LEU A 691 -44.04 16.86 -12.85
CA LEU A 691 -42.73 17.41 -12.57
C LEU A 691 -41.81 16.34 -11.96
N TYR A 692 -40.54 16.34 -12.36
CA TYR A 692 -39.53 15.39 -11.89
C TYR A 692 -38.24 16.09 -11.45
N ASP A 693 -37.59 15.58 -10.41
CA ASP A 693 -36.20 15.87 -10.06
C ASP A 693 -35.37 14.62 -10.42
N GLY A 694 -34.66 14.68 -11.55
CA GLY A 694 -34.06 13.51 -12.18
C GLY A 694 -35.12 12.44 -12.51
N ASP A 695 -35.05 11.31 -11.82
CA ASP A 695 -36.02 10.21 -11.95
C ASP A 695 -37.12 10.25 -10.88
N THR A 696 -37.02 11.15 -9.89
CA THR A 696 -37.98 11.26 -8.79
C THR A 696 -39.18 12.09 -9.21
N LYS A 697 -40.38 11.51 -9.17
CA LYS A 697 -41.63 12.24 -9.41
C LYS A 697 -41.93 13.20 -8.25
N LEU A 698 -42.25 14.46 -8.55
CA LEU A 698 -42.54 15.51 -7.57
C LEU A 698 -44.04 15.82 -7.43
N THR A 699 -44.83 15.58 -8.47
CA THR A 699 -46.27 15.87 -8.51
C THR A 699 -47.10 14.66 -8.93
N ALA A 700 -48.40 14.68 -8.66
CA ALA A 700 -49.38 13.88 -9.37
C ALA A 700 -49.32 14.18 -10.88
N SER A 701 -49.86 13.26 -11.68
CA SER A 701 -49.93 13.41 -13.13
C SER A 701 -51.19 14.18 -13.50
N GLU A 702 -51.02 15.24 -14.28
CA GLU A 702 -52.09 16.09 -14.79
C GLU A 702 -52.16 16.05 -16.32
N ASN A 703 -53.21 16.61 -16.89
CA ASN A 703 -53.39 16.69 -18.35
C ASN A 703 -53.54 18.15 -18.79
N LEU A 704 -53.30 18.40 -20.08
CA LEU A 704 -53.52 19.72 -20.68
C LEU A 704 -55.01 20.12 -20.61
N THR A 705 -55.27 21.40 -20.35
CA THR A 705 -56.63 21.97 -20.29
C THR A 705 -57.30 22.04 -21.67
N THR A 706 -58.61 21.75 -21.76
CA THR A 706 -59.32 21.60 -23.05
C THR A 706 -60.05 22.82 -23.58
N SER A 707 -60.42 23.86 -22.79
CA SER A 707 -61.25 24.96 -23.34
C SER A 707 -61.55 26.21 -22.46
N SER A 708 -60.85 26.49 -21.35
CA SER A 708 -61.17 27.69 -20.54
C SER A 708 -59.98 28.53 -20.06
N ASP A 709 -58.80 27.93 -19.88
CA ASP A 709 -57.54 28.66 -19.58
C ASP A 709 -56.64 28.82 -20.81
N SER A 710 -57.17 28.49 -22.00
CA SER A 710 -56.44 28.66 -23.24
C SER A 710 -56.40 30.14 -23.64
N ILE A 711 -55.24 30.76 -23.52
CA ILE A 711 -55.04 32.15 -23.95
C ILE A 711 -54.96 32.16 -25.47
N THR A 712 -55.86 32.87 -26.13
CA THR A 712 -55.75 33.15 -27.56
C THR A 712 -54.97 34.43 -27.76
N ALA A 713 -53.65 34.32 -27.88
CA ALA A 713 -52.78 35.44 -28.22
C ALA A 713 -52.43 35.36 -29.72
N SER A 714 -52.70 36.43 -30.48
CA SER A 714 -52.24 36.56 -31.88
C SER A 714 -52.62 35.42 -32.84
N GLY A 715 -53.72 34.71 -32.57
CA GLY A 715 -54.24 33.63 -33.44
C GLY A 715 -53.77 32.21 -33.07
N PHE A 716 -53.01 32.05 -31.99
CA PHE A 716 -52.57 30.74 -31.46
C PHE A 716 -53.33 30.41 -30.17
N THR A 717 -53.61 29.13 -29.93
CA THR A 717 -54.25 28.64 -28.71
C THR A 717 -53.18 28.00 -27.84
N HIS A 718 -52.82 28.63 -26.72
CA HIS A 718 -51.91 28.02 -25.75
C HIS A 718 -52.70 27.15 -24.78
N HIS A 719 -52.26 25.92 -24.53
CA HIS A 719 -52.82 25.04 -23.50
C HIS A 719 -51.99 25.15 -22.23
N SER A 720 -52.58 24.84 -21.07
CA SER A 720 -51.88 24.90 -19.79
C SER A 720 -52.02 23.61 -19.01
N VAL A 721 -51.09 23.40 -18.09
CA VAL A 721 -51.19 22.43 -17.00
C VAL A 721 -50.71 23.11 -15.73
N GLU A 722 -51.47 22.95 -14.65
CA GLU A 722 -51.22 23.62 -13.38
C GLU A 722 -51.00 22.59 -12.28
N PHE A 723 -49.96 22.80 -11.47
CA PHE A 723 -49.70 22.04 -10.26
C PHE A 723 -49.83 22.97 -9.05
N ILE A 724 -50.79 22.68 -8.18
CA ILE A 724 -51.03 23.38 -6.90
C ILE A 724 -50.59 22.52 -5.72
N ALA A 725 -50.67 23.07 -4.51
CA ALA A 725 -50.22 22.41 -3.28
C ALA A 725 -50.76 20.98 -3.07
N SER A 726 -51.98 20.65 -3.55
CA SER A 726 -52.54 19.30 -3.45
C SER A 726 -51.88 18.28 -4.37
N ASP A 727 -51.21 18.74 -5.42
CA ASP A 727 -50.68 17.87 -6.48
C ASP A 727 -49.24 17.48 -6.18
N PHE A 728 -48.52 18.25 -5.35
CA PHE A 728 -47.16 17.88 -4.92
C PHE A 728 -47.21 16.65 -4.00
N LEU A 729 -46.40 15.64 -4.35
CA LEU A 729 -46.29 14.40 -3.56
C LEU A 729 -45.69 14.66 -2.17
N ASN A 730 -44.91 15.73 -2.05
CA ASN A 730 -44.70 16.41 -0.78
C ASN A 730 -45.82 17.44 -0.58
N SER A 731 -46.74 17.20 0.35
CA SER A 731 -47.92 18.04 0.64
C SER A 731 -47.64 19.54 0.91
N GLN A 732 -46.36 19.91 1.00
CA GLN A 732 -45.91 21.28 1.22
C GLN A 732 -45.35 21.95 -0.05
N GLY A 733 -45.03 21.22 -1.12
CA GLY A 733 -44.39 21.76 -2.34
C GLY A 733 -42.93 21.34 -2.51
N ILE A 734 -42.16 22.13 -3.29
CA ILE A 734 -40.74 21.88 -3.60
C ILE A 734 -39.85 22.81 -2.78
N ASP A 735 -39.07 22.24 -1.86
CA ASP A 735 -38.08 22.98 -1.09
C ASP A 735 -36.77 23.15 -1.84
N ILE A 736 -36.21 24.35 -1.78
CA ILE A 736 -34.91 24.73 -2.33
C ILE A 736 -34.13 25.43 -1.21
N THR A 737 -33.02 24.81 -0.82
CA THR A 737 -32.11 25.39 0.18
C THR A 737 -31.49 26.69 -0.35
N LYS A 738 -31.34 27.68 0.51
CA LYS A 738 -30.75 28.99 0.18
C LYS A 738 -29.40 28.86 -0.52
N GLY A 739 -29.21 29.69 -1.55
CA GLY A 739 -28.01 29.68 -2.39
C GLY A 739 -27.83 28.42 -3.25
N GLN A 740 -28.80 27.50 -3.27
CA GLN A 740 -28.79 26.32 -4.11
C GLN A 740 -29.77 26.45 -5.28
N GLN A 741 -29.52 25.62 -6.29
CA GLN A 741 -30.42 25.45 -7.43
C GLN A 741 -31.03 24.05 -7.43
N LYS A 742 -32.25 23.94 -7.94
CA LYS A 742 -32.91 22.67 -8.24
C LYS A 742 -33.41 22.69 -9.67
N THR A 743 -33.10 21.63 -10.42
CA THR A 743 -33.59 21.47 -11.79
C THR A 743 -34.80 20.55 -11.78
N ILE A 744 -35.93 21.04 -12.27
CA ILE A 744 -37.15 20.25 -12.46
C ILE A 744 -37.36 19.99 -13.94
N THR A 745 -37.73 18.76 -14.31
CA THR A 745 -38.06 18.36 -15.68
C THR A 745 -39.54 18.08 -15.80
N VAL A 746 -40.16 18.63 -16.85
CA VAL A 746 -41.53 18.36 -17.24
C VAL A 746 -41.53 17.08 -18.07
N LYS A 747 -42.19 16.01 -17.59
CA LYS A 747 -42.32 14.76 -18.34
C LYS A 747 -43.79 14.42 -18.57
N GLY A 748 -44.12 13.87 -19.73
CA GLY A 748 -45.46 13.39 -20.07
C GLY A 748 -45.43 12.22 -21.05
N ASP A 749 -46.56 11.55 -21.23
CA ASP A 749 -46.70 10.43 -22.15
C ASP A 749 -47.27 10.90 -23.48
N LEU A 750 -46.79 10.31 -24.59
CA LEU A 750 -47.31 10.49 -25.94
C LEU A 750 -48.29 9.35 -26.26
N PRO A 751 -49.62 9.51 -26.05
CA PRO A 751 -50.59 8.45 -26.35
C PRO A 751 -50.59 8.09 -27.83
N SER A 752 -51.02 6.88 -28.19
CA SER A 752 -51.12 6.42 -29.59
C SER A 752 -52.08 7.24 -30.46
N THR A 753 -52.91 8.09 -29.84
CA THR A 753 -53.82 9.02 -30.50
C THR A 753 -53.18 10.36 -30.86
N ALA A 754 -51.92 10.60 -30.44
CA ALA A 754 -51.22 11.83 -30.71
C ALA A 754 -50.99 12.02 -32.22
N ILE A 755 -50.93 13.28 -32.66
CA ILE A 755 -50.79 13.65 -34.06
C ILE A 755 -49.30 13.84 -34.39
N ALA A 756 -48.85 13.18 -35.46
CA ALA A 756 -47.47 13.29 -35.91
C ALA A 756 -47.15 14.69 -36.46
N ALA A 757 -45.88 15.09 -36.38
CA ALA A 757 -45.34 16.41 -36.69
C ALA A 757 -45.82 17.55 -35.76
N HIS A 758 -46.64 17.26 -34.74
CA HIS A 758 -46.88 18.24 -33.69
C HIS A 758 -45.60 18.50 -32.88
N LEU A 759 -45.43 19.76 -32.45
CA LEU A 759 -44.30 20.23 -31.66
C LEU A 759 -44.76 20.44 -30.22
N GLY A 760 -44.13 19.77 -29.27
CA GLY A 760 -44.41 19.89 -27.85
C GLY A 760 -43.43 20.82 -27.16
N SER A 761 -43.94 21.89 -26.54
CA SER A 761 -43.15 22.79 -25.70
C SER A 761 -43.91 23.11 -24.43
N PHE A 762 -43.21 23.21 -23.31
CA PHE A 762 -43.76 23.67 -22.03
C PHE A 762 -42.84 24.71 -21.43
N GLY A 763 -43.41 25.80 -20.93
CA GLY A 763 -42.69 26.89 -20.30
C GLY A 763 -43.53 27.67 -19.30
N VAL A 764 -42.91 28.67 -18.69
CA VAL A 764 -43.52 29.58 -17.71
C VAL A 764 -43.64 30.95 -18.36
N SER A 765 -44.82 31.56 -18.35
CA SER A 765 -45.08 32.83 -19.07
C SER A 765 -44.74 34.05 -18.23
N THR A 766 -45.14 34.07 -16.96
CA THR A 766 -44.93 35.21 -16.04
C THR A 766 -44.53 34.71 -14.66
N THR A 767 -43.98 35.59 -13.82
CA THR A 767 -43.62 35.23 -12.43
C THR A 767 -44.82 34.72 -11.64
N ASP A 768 -46.03 35.21 -11.92
CA ASP A 768 -47.29 34.77 -11.28
C ASP A 768 -47.65 33.29 -11.54
N ASP A 769 -46.97 32.64 -12.49
CA ASP A 769 -47.13 31.21 -12.75
C ASP A 769 -46.41 30.33 -11.72
N ILE A 770 -45.55 30.93 -10.90
CA ILE A 770 -44.80 30.30 -9.82
C ILE A 770 -45.14 31.03 -8.52
N ASN A 771 -45.66 30.31 -7.51
CA ASN A 771 -45.80 30.89 -6.17
C ASN A 771 -44.72 30.32 -5.26
N THR A 772 -43.98 31.21 -4.58
CA THR A 772 -42.99 30.80 -3.60
C THR A 772 -43.13 31.49 -2.25
N THR A 773 -42.76 30.77 -1.19
CA THR A 773 -42.81 31.28 0.18
C THR A 773 -41.47 31.05 0.86
N GLY A 774 -41.00 32.03 1.62
CA GLY A 774 -39.81 31.90 2.46
C GLY A 774 -40.11 30.96 3.61
N LEU A 775 -39.28 29.93 3.80
CA LEU A 775 -39.53 28.93 4.84
C LEU A 775 -39.27 29.46 6.25
N PHE A 776 -38.41 30.47 6.38
CA PHE A 776 -38.11 31.07 7.68
C PHE A 776 -39.01 32.29 7.93
N SER A 777 -39.10 33.19 6.96
CA SER A 777 -39.87 34.43 7.09
C SER A 777 -41.39 34.21 7.03
N ASN A 778 -41.84 33.11 6.40
CA ASN A 778 -43.23 32.87 6.04
C ASN A 778 -43.85 34.02 5.23
N THR A 779 -43.03 34.74 4.46
CA THR A 779 -43.45 35.80 3.55
C THR A 779 -43.43 35.33 2.11
N ASP A 780 -44.23 36.01 1.29
CA ASP A 780 -44.15 35.90 -0.17
C ASP A 780 -42.75 36.31 -0.65
N ILE A 781 -42.23 35.59 -1.63
CA ILE A 781 -40.88 35.76 -2.15
C ILE A 781 -40.97 36.46 -3.50
N THR A 782 -40.02 37.35 -3.80
CA THR A 782 -39.95 37.94 -5.14
C THR A 782 -39.30 36.98 -6.11
N GLU A 783 -40.07 36.39 -7.02
CA GLU A 783 -39.56 35.62 -8.16
C GLU A 783 -38.99 36.55 -9.23
N THR A 784 -37.90 36.11 -9.87
CA THR A 784 -37.27 36.81 -10.98
C THR A 784 -36.99 35.83 -12.10
N PHE A 785 -37.21 36.23 -13.34
CA PHE A 785 -36.87 35.42 -14.50
C PHE A 785 -35.51 35.86 -15.03
N THR A 786 -34.64 34.90 -15.31
CA THR A 786 -33.47 35.16 -16.13
C THR A 786 -33.89 35.07 -17.60
N ALA A 787 -33.25 35.84 -18.50
CA ALA A 787 -33.55 35.77 -19.92
C ALA A 787 -33.58 34.30 -20.38
N GLY A 788 -34.71 33.88 -20.96
CA GLY A 788 -34.83 32.58 -21.59
C GLY A 788 -33.92 32.48 -22.82
N PRO A 789 -34.08 31.46 -23.65
CA PRO A 789 -33.47 31.48 -24.98
C PRO A 789 -33.77 32.82 -25.68
N ALA A 790 -32.85 33.30 -26.53
CA ALA A 790 -32.73 34.72 -26.92
C ALA A 790 -33.98 35.44 -27.48
N SER A 791 -35.07 34.71 -27.76
CA SER A 791 -36.32 35.22 -28.31
C SER A 791 -37.57 34.91 -27.47
N ALA A 792 -37.44 34.41 -26.22
CA ALA A 792 -38.56 34.06 -25.35
C ALA A 792 -39.05 35.24 -24.48
N THR A 793 -40.37 35.43 -24.41
CA THR A 793 -41.06 36.39 -23.51
C THR A 793 -41.25 35.87 -22.08
N GLY A 794 -41.02 34.57 -21.85
CA GLY A 794 -40.95 33.92 -20.54
C GLY A 794 -39.81 32.88 -20.46
N ILE A 795 -39.95 31.87 -19.61
CA ILE A 795 -38.99 30.75 -19.52
C ILE A 795 -39.46 29.60 -20.41
N ASN A 796 -38.75 29.36 -21.52
CA ASN A 796 -39.14 28.39 -22.55
C ASN A 796 -40.58 28.58 -23.08
N TYR A 797 -41.04 29.84 -23.12
CA TYR A 797 -42.38 30.24 -23.50
C TYR A 797 -42.32 31.49 -24.40
N GLU A 798 -43.15 31.48 -25.45
CA GLU A 798 -43.38 32.63 -26.31
C GLU A 798 -44.88 32.83 -26.60
N SER A 799 -45.31 34.09 -26.49
CA SER A 799 -46.71 34.51 -26.60
C SER A 799 -47.19 34.70 -28.04
N ALA A 800 -46.30 34.91 -29.01
CA ALA A 800 -46.64 35.13 -30.42
C ALA A 800 -45.61 34.51 -31.39
N ALA A 801 -46.05 34.10 -32.58
CA ALA A 801 -45.14 33.62 -33.63
C ALA A 801 -44.17 34.73 -34.09
N SER A 802 -42.99 34.76 -33.51
CA SER A 802 -41.87 35.55 -34.01
C SER A 802 -41.20 34.78 -35.15
N PRO A 803 -40.86 35.38 -36.31
CA PRO A 803 -40.00 34.75 -37.31
C PRO A 803 -38.58 34.47 -36.79
N ALA A 804 -38.25 34.91 -35.58
CA ALA A 804 -37.05 34.56 -34.82
C ALA A 804 -37.31 33.55 -33.67
N ALA A 805 -38.45 32.85 -33.66
CA ALA A 805 -38.82 31.80 -32.68
C ALA A 805 -37.99 30.51 -32.80
N ALA A 806 -36.74 30.60 -33.27
CA ALA A 806 -35.86 29.46 -33.53
C ALA A 806 -35.11 28.94 -32.28
N ASN A 807 -35.52 29.32 -31.07
CA ASN A 807 -34.74 29.04 -29.85
C ASN A 807 -35.56 28.46 -28.67
N ILE A 808 -36.79 27.98 -28.86
CA ILE A 808 -37.54 27.30 -27.76
C ILE A 808 -37.22 25.81 -27.82
N TYR A 809 -37.05 25.17 -26.67
CA TYR A 809 -36.82 23.73 -26.62
C TYR A 809 -38.10 22.97 -26.95
N GLU A 810 -38.03 22.15 -28.01
CA GLU A 810 -39.19 21.47 -28.59
C GLU A 810 -39.03 19.95 -28.69
N VAL A 811 -40.15 19.26 -28.51
CA VAL A 811 -40.29 17.83 -28.79
C VAL A 811 -41.09 17.65 -30.08
N THR A 812 -40.44 17.21 -31.16
CA THR A 812 -41.15 16.82 -32.39
C THR A 812 -41.73 15.41 -32.24
N LEU A 813 -43.05 15.28 -32.40
CA LEU A 813 -43.73 13.98 -32.38
C LEU A 813 -43.59 13.30 -33.75
N SER A 814 -43.12 12.05 -33.79
CA SER A 814 -43.00 11.24 -35.01
C SER A 814 -43.89 10.00 -34.96
N ALA A 815 -44.51 9.67 -36.09
CA ALA A 815 -45.42 8.53 -36.25
C ALA A 815 -44.73 7.17 -36.20
N ALA A 816 -43.44 7.11 -36.54
CA ALA A 816 -42.68 5.87 -36.68
C ALA A 816 -41.17 6.13 -36.60
N GLY A 817 -40.39 5.11 -36.26
CA GLY A 817 -38.93 5.14 -36.32
C GLY A 817 -38.33 4.89 -37.70
N THR A 818 -37.00 4.81 -37.74
CA THR A 818 -36.24 4.49 -38.97
C THR A 818 -35.29 3.33 -38.74
N LEU A 819 -35.11 2.51 -39.78
CA LEU A 819 -34.16 1.40 -39.85
C LEU A 819 -33.20 1.62 -41.02
N ALA A 820 -31.90 1.61 -40.77
CA ALA A 820 -30.90 1.65 -41.84
C ALA A 820 -30.25 0.28 -42.03
N THR A 821 -29.99 -0.12 -43.27
CA THR A 821 -29.25 -1.33 -43.63
C THR A 821 -27.97 -1.02 -44.40
N ALA A 822 -26.91 -1.77 -44.13
CA ALA A 822 -25.63 -1.59 -44.81
C ALA A 822 -24.89 -2.93 -44.97
N ALA A 823 -24.07 -3.08 -46.01
CA ALA A 823 -23.18 -4.24 -46.10
C ALA A 823 -22.20 -4.23 -44.92
N ALA A 824 -22.01 -5.38 -44.25
CA ALA A 824 -21.04 -5.47 -43.17
C ALA A 824 -19.61 -5.38 -43.73
N ALA A 825 -18.68 -4.78 -42.97
CA ALA A 825 -17.29 -4.64 -43.41
C ALA A 825 -16.59 -5.99 -43.62
N ASP A 826 -17.02 -7.03 -42.91
CA ASP A 826 -16.53 -8.41 -42.99
C ASP A 826 -17.39 -9.31 -43.91
N ASN A 827 -18.17 -8.71 -44.83
CA ASN A 827 -18.96 -9.47 -45.81
C ASN A 827 -18.05 -10.46 -46.58
N PRO A 828 -18.43 -11.76 -46.70
CA PRO A 828 -17.56 -12.79 -47.26
C PRO A 828 -17.01 -12.43 -48.65
N VAL A 829 -15.68 -12.48 -48.81
CA VAL A 829 -14.99 -12.16 -50.08
C VAL A 829 -15.13 -13.26 -51.14
N THR A 830 -14.87 -12.92 -52.40
CA THR A 830 -14.82 -13.90 -53.50
C THR A 830 -13.67 -14.89 -53.32
N LYS A 831 -13.98 -16.19 -53.22
CA LYS A 831 -12.99 -17.28 -53.16
C LYS A 831 -13.54 -18.62 -53.68
N ILE A 832 -12.62 -19.52 -54.05
CA ILE A 832 -12.94 -20.90 -54.43
C ILE A 832 -13.38 -21.69 -53.18
N ARG A 833 -14.50 -22.39 -53.28
CA ARG A 833 -15.02 -23.37 -52.31
C ARG A 833 -14.80 -24.78 -52.86
N ALA A 834 -13.99 -25.56 -52.16
CA ALA A 834 -13.87 -26.99 -52.38
C ALA A 834 -15.12 -27.66 -51.77
N VAL A 835 -16.12 -27.96 -52.60
CA VAL A 835 -17.39 -28.54 -52.15
C VAL A 835 -17.40 -30.08 -52.15
N GLY A 836 -16.32 -30.71 -52.65
CA GLY A 836 -16.22 -32.15 -52.77
C GLY A 836 -16.94 -32.71 -54.00
N GLY A 837 -16.96 -34.03 -54.12
CA GLY A 837 -17.63 -34.75 -55.22
C GLY A 837 -19.12 -34.94 -55.01
N GLU A 838 -19.73 -35.80 -55.83
CA GLU A 838 -21.13 -36.22 -55.71
C GLU A 838 -21.44 -36.65 -54.25
N ASP A 839 -22.60 -36.28 -53.73
CA ASP A 839 -23.07 -36.49 -52.35
C ASP A 839 -22.27 -35.80 -51.22
N SER A 840 -21.28 -34.95 -51.55
CA SER A 840 -20.59 -34.13 -50.55
C SER A 840 -21.38 -32.87 -50.19
N LEU A 841 -21.17 -32.35 -48.97
CA LEU A 841 -21.83 -31.15 -48.47
C LEU A 841 -20.83 -30.23 -47.77
N LEU A 842 -20.66 -29.01 -48.30
CA LEU A 842 -19.92 -27.96 -47.58
C LEU A 842 -20.90 -27.14 -46.75
N SER A 843 -20.93 -27.39 -45.45
CA SER A 843 -21.90 -26.78 -44.54
C SER A 843 -21.47 -25.40 -44.01
N ASN A 844 -22.45 -24.59 -43.61
CA ASN A 844 -22.30 -23.33 -42.89
C ASN A 844 -21.41 -22.29 -43.59
N VAL A 845 -21.44 -22.26 -44.93
CA VAL A 845 -20.65 -21.29 -45.69
C VAL A 845 -21.29 -19.91 -45.53
N GLU A 846 -20.57 -18.97 -44.92
CA GLU A 846 -20.98 -17.57 -44.91
C GLU A 846 -20.97 -17.02 -46.34
N VAL A 847 -22.12 -16.48 -46.77
CA VAL A 847 -22.34 -15.98 -48.14
C VAL A 847 -22.75 -14.50 -48.18
N LEU A 848 -23.32 -13.97 -47.11
CA LEU A 848 -23.73 -12.56 -47.00
C LEU A 848 -23.74 -12.11 -45.54
N LYS A 849 -23.30 -10.88 -45.27
CA LYS A 849 -23.47 -10.18 -43.98
C LYS A 849 -24.02 -8.75 -44.16
N VAL A 850 -25.09 -8.41 -43.43
CA VAL A 850 -25.78 -7.10 -43.51
C VAL A 850 -26.01 -6.53 -42.10
N ASN A 851 -25.65 -5.27 -41.89
CA ASN A 851 -25.90 -4.51 -40.66
C ASN A 851 -27.27 -3.85 -40.70
N PHE A 852 -27.96 -3.81 -39.57
CA PHE A 852 -29.26 -3.18 -39.35
C PHE A 852 -29.17 -2.22 -38.17
N THR A 853 -29.58 -0.95 -38.33
CA THR A 853 -29.48 0.10 -37.30
C THR A 853 -30.82 0.78 -37.08
N ALA A 854 -31.38 0.69 -35.87
CA ALA A 854 -32.59 1.40 -35.49
C ALA A 854 -32.24 2.74 -34.81
N SER A 855 -32.95 3.83 -35.09
CA SER A 855 -32.58 5.17 -34.60
C SER A 855 -33.50 5.72 -33.50
N LEU A 856 -34.82 5.68 -33.72
CA LEU A 856 -35.81 6.40 -32.90
C LEU A 856 -36.64 5.51 -31.98
N GLU A 857 -36.77 4.21 -32.28
CA GLU A 857 -37.43 3.20 -31.45
C GLU A 857 -36.81 1.82 -31.70
N ASP A 858 -37.15 0.84 -30.85
CA ASP A 858 -36.85 -0.56 -31.12
C ASP A 858 -37.65 -1.03 -32.35
N ILE A 859 -37.03 -1.85 -33.20
CA ILE A 859 -37.65 -2.35 -34.42
C ILE A 859 -37.62 -3.88 -34.42
N ASP A 860 -38.80 -4.49 -34.50
CA ASP A 860 -38.98 -5.94 -34.64
C ASP A 860 -38.98 -6.32 -36.12
N ILE A 861 -38.02 -7.15 -36.55
CA ILE A 861 -38.02 -7.76 -37.88
C ILE A 861 -38.81 -9.08 -37.80
N LYS A 862 -39.90 -9.15 -38.56
CA LYS A 862 -40.86 -10.27 -38.57
C LYS A 862 -40.54 -11.27 -39.68
N GLN A 863 -40.07 -10.78 -40.82
CA GLN A 863 -39.78 -11.59 -42.00
C GLN A 863 -38.48 -11.13 -42.66
N ILE A 864 -37.72 -12.08 -43.20
CA ILE A 864 -36.50 -11.83 -43.99
C ILE A 864 -36.56 -12.66 -45.27
N ILE A 865 -36.34 -12.01 -46.42
CA ILE A 865 -36.29 -12.66 -47.74
C ILE A 865 -34.84 -12.65 -48.23
N VAL A 866 -34.30 -13.83 -48.51
CA VAL A 866 -32.98 -14.01 -49.11
C VAL A 866 -33.16 -14.52 -50.54
N GLU A 867 -32.47 -13.89 -51.48
CA GLU A 867 -32.51 -14.24 -52.89
C GLU A 867 -31.09 -14.58 -53.39
N ARG A 868 -30.95 -15.66 -54.15
CA ARG A 868 -29.78 -15.89 -54.99
C ARG A 868 -29.89 -14.97 -56.22
N VAL A 869 -28.84 -14.21 -56.48
CA VAL A 869 -28.77 -13.30 -57.62
C VAL A 869 -28.80 -14.11 -58.93
N LEU A 870 -29.86 -13.96 -59.73
CA LEU A 870 -30.01 -14.59 -61.04
C LEU A 870 -29.21 -13.81 -62.11
N THR A 871 -28.37 -14.51 -62.86
CA THR A 871 -27.61 -13.93 -63.99
C THR A 871 -28.47 -13.88 -65.25
N ALA A 872 -29.51 -13.06 -65.22
CA ALA A 872 -30.15 -12.51 -66.41
C ALA A 872 -30.78 -11.15 -66.07
N SER A 873 -30.19 -10.09 -66.61
CA SER A 873 -30.59 -8.68 -66.56
C SER A 873 -30.68 -8.01 -65.19
N GLY A 874 -29.65 -7.21 -64.87
CA GLY A 874 -29.80 -5.97 -64.11
C GLY A 874 -29.05 -5.90 -62.78
N LEU A 875 -28.06 -4.99 -62.75
CA LEU A 875 -27.42 -4.43 -61.55
C LEU A 875 -26.21 -5.19 -60.93
N ASN A 876 -25.17 -5.41 -61.75
CA ASN A 876 -23.87 -4.72 -61.59
C ASN A 876 -23.05 -4.80 -62.91
N PRO A 877 -22.86 -3.68 -63.66
CA PRO A 877 -22.41 -3.69 -65.05
C PRO A 877 -20.90 -3.40 -65.19
N THR A 878 -20.02 -4.40 -64.99
CA THR A 878 -18.61 -4.20 -65.41
C THR A 878 -17.91 -5.43 -65.99
N VAL A 879 -18.56 -6.60 -66.09
CA VAL A 879 -17.93 -7.75 -66.76
C VAL A 879 -18.95 -8.44 -67.66
N GLY A 880 -18.93 -8.07 -68.95
CA GLY A 880 -19.73 -8.69 -70.01
C GLY A 880 -19.13 -10.02 -70.51
N THR A 881 -18.90 -10.97 -69.61
CA THR A 881 -18.52 -12.35 -69.97
C THR A 881 -19.33 -13.34 -69.13
N ALA A 882 -19.73 -14.45 -69.75
CA ALA A 882 -20.58 -15.47 -69.14
C ALA A 882 -19.96 -16.01 -67.84
N ILE A 883 -20.49 -15.53 -66.72
CA ILE A 883 -20.28 -16.04 -65.37
C ILE A 883 -21.05 -17.36 -65.25
N GLY A 884 -20.42 -18.40 -64.68
CA GLY A 884 -20.97 -19.75 -64.59
C GLY A 884 -22.42 -19.76 -64.05
N GLU A 885 -23.25 -20.64 -64.60
CA GLU A 885 -24.68 -20.73 -64.25
C GLU A 885 -24.84 -20.96 -62.74
N SER A 886 -25.66 -20.14 -62.06
CA SER A 886 -26.03 -20.39 -60.67
C SER A 886 -27.41 -21.04 -60.61
N SER A 887 -27.51 -22.17 -59.90
CA SER A 887 -28.71 -22.99 -59.81
C SER A 887 -29.15 -23.23 -58.37
N ASP A 888 -30.46 -23.45 -58.14
CA ASP A 888 -30.99 -23.80 -56.81
C ASP A 888 -30.34 -25.10 -56.32
N ALA A 889 -29.92 -25.97 -57.25
CA ALA A 889 -29.19 -27.21 -56.96
C ALA A 889 -27.82 -26.98 -56.27
N ASN A 890 -27.25 -25.78 -56.34
CA ASN A 890 -26.00 -25.44 -55.64
C ASN A 890 -26.18 -25.33 -54.12
N VAL A 891 -27.42 -25.19 -53.65
CA VAL A 891 -27.73 -24.82 -52.27
C VAL A 891 -28.68 -25.84 -51.67
N VAL A 892 -28.23 -26.55 -50.65
CA VAL A 892 -29.07 -27.51 -49.91
C VAL A 892 -30.00 -26.78 -48.94
N SER A 893 -29.48 -25.78 -48.23
CA SER A 893 -30.29 -24.96 -47.31
C SER A 893 -29.61 -23.64 -46.98
N ILE A 894 -30.41 -22.65 -46.61
CA ILE A 894 -30.00 -21.35 -46.10
C ILE A 894 -30.42 -21.23 -44.64
N THR A 895 -29.57 -20.62 -43.83
CA THR A 895 -29.86 -20.28 -42.43
C THR A 895 -29.47 -18.82 -42.16
N LEU A 896 -30.22 -18.18 -41.27
CA LEU A 896 -29.98 -16.81 -40.82
C LEU A 896 -29.40 -16.83 -39.41
N TRP A 897 -28.49 -15.90 -39.10
CA TRP A 897 -27.80 -15.86 -37.81
C TRP A 897 -27.60 -14.42 -37.34
N ASP A 898 -27.75 -14.23 -36.03
CA ASP A 898 -27.27 -13.06 -35.28
C ASP A 898 -26.15 -13.54 -34.34
N GLY A 899 -24.90 -13.24 -34.69
CA GLY A 899 -23.73 -13.82 -34.04
C GLY A 899 -23.74 -15.35 -34.07
N LEU A 900 -23.89 -15.97 -32.88
CA LEU A 900 -23.96 -17.42 -32.69
C LEU A 900 -25.39 -17.97 -32.62
N THR A 901 -26.42 -17.10 -32.66
CA THR A 901 -27.82 -17.49 -32.54
C THR A 901 -28.44 -17.62 -33.92
N GLN A 902 -29.00 -18.79 -34.24
CA GLN A 902 -29.74 -18.98 -35.48
C GLN A 902 -31.12 -18.31 -35.40
N LEU A 903 -31.48 -17.56 -36.44
CA LEU A 903 -32.77 -16.91 -36.61
C LEU A 903 -33.67 -17.80 -37.49
N GLY A 904 -34.74 -18.31 -36.91
CA GLY A 904 -35.68 -19.19 -37.62
C GLY A 904 -35.10 -20.56 -38.00
N SER A 905 -35.92 -21.38 -38.66
CA SER A 905 -35.52 -22.70 -39.14
C SER A 905 -34.85 -22.61 -40.51
N ALA A 906 -33.93 -23.54 -40.81
CA ALA A 906 -33.28 -23.62 -42.12
C ALA A 906 -34.32 -23.73 -43.26
N GLN A 907 -34.10 -23.00 -44.35
CA GLN A 907 -34.99 -22.98 -45.51
C GLN A 907 -34.27 -23.44 -46.78
N THR A 908 -35.01 -24.03 -47.72
CA THR A 908 -34.51 -24.33 -49.07
C THR A 908 -34.83 -23.17 -50.01
N LEU A 909 -34.06 -23.03 -51.09
CA LEU A 909 -34.43 -22.13 -52.19
C LEU A 909 -35.58 -22.72 -53.01
N SER A 910 -36.45 -21.84 -53.50
CA SER A 910 -37.47 -22.15 -54.50
C SER A 910 -37.52 -21.01 -55.51
N ASN A 911 -37.16 -21.28 -56.76
CA ASN A 911 -37.01 -20.26 -57.81
C ASN A 911 -36.10 -19.12 -57.35
N ALA A 912 -34.89 -19.47 -56.89
CA ALA A 912 -33.84 -18.56 -56.42
C ALA A 912 -34.13 -17.73 -55.17
N SER A 913 -35.30 -17.82 -54.54
CA SER A 913 -35.59 -17.08 -53.30
C SER A 913 -36.06 -17.99 -52.16
N THR A 914 -35.98 -17.49 -50.93
CA THR A 914 -36.60 -18.11 -49.78
C THR A 914 -36.99 -17.07 -48.72
N THR A 915 -38.05 -17.36 -47.97
CA THR A 915 -38.64 -16.44 -46.98
C THR A 915 -38.58 -17.06 -45.59
N PHE A 916 -37.97 -16.33 -44.66
CA PHE A 916 -37.93 -16.68 -43.24
C PHE A 916 -39.01 -15.89 -42.49
N ASN A 917 -40.08 -16.57 -42.09
CA ASN A 917 -41.08 -16.03 -41.16
C ASN A 917 -40.62 -16.31 -39.72
N LEU A 918 -40.29 -15.26 -38.97
CA LEU A 918 -39.86 -15.40 -37.58
C LEU A 918 -41.08 -15.51 -36.66
N PRO A 919 -41.05 -16.36 -35.62
CA PRO A 919 -42.20 -16.52 -34.72
C PRO A 919 -42.37 -15.29 -33.85
N ALA A 920 -43.61 -14.87 -33.58
CA ALA A 920 -43.90 -13.64 -32.82
C ALA A 920 -43.27 -13.57 -31.42
N ALA A 921 -43.04 -14.70 -30.78
CA ALA A 921 -42.34 -14.76 -29.50
C ALA A 921 -40.83 -14.43 -29.62
N ASN A 922 -40.25 -14.57 -30.82
CA ASN A 922 -38.83 -14.39 -31.11
C ASN A 922 -38.62 -13.60 -32.41
N TYR A 923 -39.39 -12.53 -32.65
CA TYR A 923 -39.03 -11.58 -33.71
C TYR A 923 -37.61 -11.06 -33.47
N TRP A 924 -36.87 -10.82 -34.55
CA TRP A 924 -35.50 -10.36 -34.42
C TRP A 924 -35.50 -8.86 -34.16
N ARG A 925 -35.28 -8.48 -32.90
CA ARG A 925 -35.32 -7.09 -32.45
C ARG A 925 -33.98 -6.39 -32.66
N ILE A 926 -34.04 -5.21 -33.27
CA ILE A 926 -32.96 -4.22 -33.28
C ILE A 926 -33.32 -3.15 -32.26
N GLU A 927 -32.55 -3.06 -31.18
CA GLU A 927 -32.81 -2.08 -30.12
C GLU A 927 -32.52 -0.66 -30.64
N LYS A 928 -33.26 0.33 -30.13
CA LYS A 928 -33.09 1.74 -30.47
C LYS A 928 -31.63 2.17 -30.30
N SER A 929 -31.11 2.88 -31.30
CA SER A 929 -29.73 3.38 -31.38
C SER A 929 -28.66 2.28 -31.36
N THR A 930 -29.00 1.04 -31.72
CA THR A 930 -28.05 -0.06 -31.84
C THR A 930 -27.94 -0.57 -33.27
N THR A 931 -26.85 -1.29 -33.54
CA THR A 931 -26.62 -1.99 -34.80
C THR A 931 -26.44 -3.49 -34.56
N LYS A 932 -27.14 -4.34 -35.32
CA LYS A 932 -26.90 -5.81 -35.35
C LYS A 932 -26.58 -6.29 -36.75
N THR A 933 -25.84 -7.41 -36.85
CA THR A 933 -25.40 -7.97 -38.13
C THR A 933 -26.09 -9.30 -38.42
N LEU A 934 -26.90 -9.32 -39.47
CA LEU A 934 -27.44 -10.55 -40.06
C LEU A 934 -26.35 -11.26 -40.83
N THR A 935 -26.06 -12.52 -40.47
CA THR A 935 -25.20 -13.42 -41.25
C THR A 935 -26.04 -14.48 -41.94
N VAL A 936 -25.95 -14.55 -43.26
CA VAL A 936 -26.58 -15.59 -44.08
C VAL A 936 -25.55 -16.68 -44.36
N LYS A 937 -25.89 -17.92 -43.99
CA LYS A 937 -25.07 -19.11 -44.23
C LYS A 937 -25.80 -20.07 -45.16
N ALA A 938 -25.07 -20.61 -46.13
CA ALA A 938 -25.55 -21.60 -47.08
C ALA A 938 -24.82 -22.94 -46.88
N ASN A 939 -25.55 -24.04 -46.96
CA ASN A 939 -25.00 -25.37 -47.14
C ASN A 939 -24.93 -25.64 -48.64
N LEU A 940 -23.71 -25.82 -49.17
CA LEU A 940 -23.46 -25.92 -50.62
C LEU A 940 -23.25 -27.37 -51.04
N SER A 941 -23.93 -27.77 -52.12
CA SER A 941 -23.87 -29.12 -52.68
C SER A 941 -22.51 -29.40 -53.34
N GLY A 942 -22.00 -30.61 -53.21
CA GLY A 942 -20.82 -31.10 -53.93
C GLY A 942 -21.00 -31.14 -55.45
N VAL A 943 -19.88 -31.30 -56.18
CA VAL A 943 -19.88 -31.32 -57.64
C VAL A 943 -20.29 -32.70 -58.17
N ALA A 944 -21.42 -32.78 -58.87
CA ALA A 944 -21.97 -34.03 -59.40
C ALA A 944 -21.35 -34.41 -60.76
N THR A 945 -21.09 -35.70 -61.01
CA THR A 945 -20.48 -36.16 -62.28
C THR A 945 -21.46 -36.83 -63.25
N ASN A 946 -22.70 -37.19 -62.83
CA ASN A 946 -23.46 -38.21 -63.57
C ASN A 946 -24.96 -37.94 -63.85
N ASN A 947 -25.67 -37.06 -63.12
CA ASN A 947 -27.15 -37.05 -63.19
C ASN A 947 -27.85 -35.69 -63.35
N GLY A 948 -27.12 -34.59 -63.62
CA GLY A 948 -27.76 -33.28 -63.85
C GLY A 948 -28.42 -32.64 -62.61
N PHE A 949 -28.24 -33.22 -61.42
CA PHE A 949 -28.66 -32.67 -60.13
C PHE A 949 -27.43 -32.51 -59.21
N GLY A 950 -27.20 -31.30 -58.69
CA GLY A 950 -26.02 -30.95 -57.86
C GLY A 950 -25.25 -29.75 -58.42
N SER A 951 -24.13 -29.38 -57.77
CA SER A 951 -23.26 -28.33 -58.30
C SER A 951 -22.47 -28.83 -59.51
N LYS A 952 -22.21 -27.94 -60.46
CA LYS A 952 -21.28 -28.18 -61.57
C LYS A 952 -19.93 -27.50 -61.30
N PRO A 953 -18.85 -27.97 -61.92
CA PRO A 953 -17.53 -27.34 -61.75
C PRO A 953 -17.58 -25.90 -62.31
N GLY A 954 -17.27 -24.91 -61.47
CA GLY A 954 -17.24 -23.50 -61.86
C GLY A 954 -18.52 -22.70 -61.55
N ASP A 955 -19.56 -23.33 -60.99
CA ASP A 955 -20.77 -22.63 -60.53
C ASP A 955 -20.41 -21.54 -59.51
N ALA A 956 -21.13 -20.41 -59.55
CA ALA A 956 -20.71 -19.18 -58.89
C ALA A 956 -21.86 -18.50 -58.11
N PRO A 957 -22.52 -19.17 -57.14
CA PRO A 957 -23.64 -18.58 -56.42
C PRO A 957 -23.27 -17.28 -55.70
N THR A 958 -24.21 -16.33 -55.74
CA THR A 958 -24.17 -15.05 -55.02
C THR A 958 -25.55 -14.81 -54.40
N PHE A 959 -25.61 -14.27 -53.19
CA PHE A 959 -26.86 -14.06 -52.45
C PHE A 959 -27.02 -12.60 -52.06
N LYS A 960 -28.26 -12.15 -51.94
CA LYS A 960 -28.61 -10.83 -51.43
C LYS A 960 -29.74 -10.94 -50.41
N LEU A 961 -29.76 -9.99 -49.48
CA LEU A 961 -30.99 -9.66 -48.77
C LEU A 961 -31.88 -8.97 -49.80
N HIS A 962 -33.12 -9.44 -49.96
CA HIS A 962 -34.08 -8.95 -50.97
C HIS A 962 -35.25 -8.17 -50.35
N GLY A 963 -35.65 -8.51 -49.13
CA GLY A 963 -36.67 -7.74 -48.43
C GLY A 963 -36.88 -8.14 -46.97
N ILE A 964 -37.55 -7.28 -46.22
CA ILE A 964 -37.88 -7.46 -44.80
C ILE A 964 -39.29 -6.94 -44.46
N ASP A 965 -39.92 -7.55 -43.45
CA ASP A 965 -41.12 -7.04 -42.79
C ASP A 965 -40.75 -6.57 -41.39
N VAL A 966 -41.17 -5.35 -41.02
CA VAL A 966 -40.74 -4.64 -39.81
C VAL A 966 -41.89 -3.97 -39.08
N GLU A 967 -41.77 -3.85 -37.76
CA GLU A 967 -42.70 -3.10 -36.89
C GLU A 967 -41.95 -2.30 -35.83
N GLY A 968 -42.32 -1.03 -35.68
CA GLY A 968 -41.84 -0.18 -34.60
C GLY A 968 -42.49 -0.59 -33.29
N LYS A 969 -41.68 -0.83 -32.24
CA LYS A 969 -42.20 -1.39 -31.00
C LYS A 969 -43.03 -0.40 -30.18
N SER A 970 -42.65 0.88 -30.19
CA SER A 970 -43.33 1.94 -29.44
C SER A 970 -44.52 2.47 -30.24
N SER A 971 -44.31 2.74 -31.54
CA SER A 971 -45.34 3.25 -32.44
C SER A 971 -46.40 2.21 -32.85
N GLY A 972 -46.06 0.92 -32.84
CA GLY A 972 -46.85 -0.14 -33.48
C GLY A 972 -46.93 0.00 -35.00
N SER A 973 -46.08 0.85 -35.61
CA SER A 973 -46.15 1.16 -37.03
C SER A 973 -45.45 0.10 -37.87
N ASN A 974 -46.15 -0.40 -38.89
CA ASN A 974 -45.59 -1.28 -39.92
C ASN A 974 -45.11 -0.48 -41.16
N THR A 975 -45.09 0.85 -41.10
CA THR A 975 -44.67 1.76 -42.18
C THR A 975 -43.48 2.61 -41.73
N LEU A 976 -42.40 1.94 -41.33
CA LEU A 976 -41.14 2.55 -40.92
C LEU A 976 -40.36 3.04 -42.14
N SER A 977 -39.54 4.09 -41.98
CA SER A 977 -38.58 4.46 -43.03
C SER A 977 -37.39 3.49 -43.00
N VAL A 978 -37.18 2.75 -44.08
CA VAL A 978 -36.04 1.85 -44.24
C VAL A 978 -35.09 2.44 -45.28
N ASP A 979 -33.82 2.67 -44.94
CA ASP A 979 -32.82 3.31 -45.83
C ASP A 979 -33.26 4.62 -46.49
N GLY A 980 -34.11 5.39 -45.79
CA GLY A 980 -34.60 6.69 -46.25
C GLY A 980 -35.73 6.63 -47.28
N THR A 981 -36.21 5.43 -47.66
CA THR A 981 -37.42 5.26 -48.45
C THR A 981 -38.60 4.90 -47.55
N ALA A 982 -39.79 5.43 -47.88
CA ALA A 982 -41.04 5.08 -47.22
C ALA A 982 -41.72 4.01 -48.07
N ASP A 983 -41.26 2.76 -47.96
CA ASP A 983 -41.72 1.68 -48.85
C ASP A 983 -42.79 0.78 -48.22
N ALA A 984 -43.60 0.18 -49.09
CA ALA A 984 -44.66 -0.78 -48.76
C ALA A 984 -44.09 -2.06 -48.09
N ASN A 985 -44.92 -2.73 -47.28
CA ASN A 985 -44.55 -3.94 -46.54
C ASN A 985 -44.76 -5.21 -47.41
N PRO A 986 -43.74 -6.06 -47.65
CA PRO A 986 -42.35 -5.99 -47.15
C PRO A 986 -41.46 -5.00 -47.93
N ALA A 987 -40.57 -4.31 -47.21
CA ALA A 987 -39.65 -3.33 -47.79
C ALA A 987 -38.56 -4.05 -48.62
N LEU A 988 -38.37 -3.63 -49.87
CA LEU A 988 -37.36 -4.19 -50.77
C LEU A 988 -35.97 -3.63 -50.44
N ILE A 989 -35.01 -4.51 -50.23
CA ILE A 989 -33.63 -4.18 -49.88
C ILE A 989 -32.73 -4.94 -50.85
N GLU A 990 -31.69 -4.32 -51.38
CA GLU A 990 -30.82 -4.93 -52.38
C GLU A 990 -29.35 -4.90 -51.90
N ARG A 991 -29.06 -5.64 -50.82
CA ARG A 991 -27.71 -5.74 -50.22
C ARG A 991 -27.09 -7.10 -50.57
N GLY A 992 -26.15 -7.12 -51.50
CA GLY A 992 -25.53 -8.32 -52.05
C GLY A 992 -24.23 -8.78 -51.37
N GLY A 993 -24.03 -10.10 -51.38
CA GLY A 993 -22.78 -10.78 -51.05
C GLY A 993 -21.85 -10.87 -52.26
N ASN A 994 -20.69 -11.51 -52.09
CA ASN A 994 -19.76 -11.74 -53.19
C ASN A 994 -19.85 -13.18 -53.73
N ILE A 995 -19.38 -13.36 -54.97
CA ILE A 995 -19.37 -14.64 -55.71
C ILE A 995 -18.60 -15.72 -54.95
N GLN A 996 -19.12 -16.95 -54.90
CA GLN A 996 -18.40 -18.11 -54.35
C GLN A 996 -18.24 -19.19 -55.41
N TYR A 997 -17.03 -19.38 -55.95
CA TYR A 997 -16.80 -20.38 -57.02
C TYR A 997 -16.77 -21.79 -56.45
N LEU A 998 -17.61 -22.69 -56.96
CA LEU A 998 -17.69 -24.07 -56.51
C LEU A 998 -16.80 -24.96 -57.38
N ARG A 999 -15.89 -25.68 -56.73
CA ARG A 999 -15.00 -26.65 -57.37
C ARG A 999 -15.00 -27.93 -56.54
N LYS A 1000 -14.80 -29.07 -57.19
CA LYS A 1000 -14.71 -30.38 -56.52
C LYS A 1000 -13.53 -30.41 -55.56
N SER A 1001 -12.39 -29.92 -56.03
CA SER A 1001 -11.16 -29.73 -55.27
C SER A 1001 -10.48 -28.43 -55.71
N LYS A 1002 -9.43 -28.01 -55.01
CA LYS A 1002 -8.64 -26.83 -55.35
C LYS A 1002 -7.15 -27.07 -55.11
N PRO A 1003 -6.27 -26.44 -55.89
CA PRO A 1003 -4.85 -26.45 -55.63
C PRO A 1003 -4.50 -25.42 -54.55
N THR A 1004 -3.43 -25.70 -53.82
CA THR A 1004 -2.71 -24.73 -53.00
C THR A 1004 -1.25 -24.80 -53.39
N LEU A 1005 -0.66 -23.66 -53.74
CA LEU A 1005 0.74 -23.57 -54.15
C LEU A 1005 1.57 -22.89 -53.08
N THR A 1006 2.76 -23.40 -52.82
CA THR A 1006 3.71 -22.78 -51.89
C THR A 1006 5.12 -22.90 -52.43
N ALA A 1007 5.95 -21.86 -52.31
CA ALA A 1007 7.38 -22.00 -52.56
C ALA A 1007 8.01 -22.97 -51.54
N ALA A 1008 8.98 -23.76 -51.98
CA ALA A 1008 9.76 -24.65 -51.13
C ALA A 1008 11.25 -24.27 -51.21
N SER A 1009 12.02 -24.55 -50.14
CA SER A 1009 13.42 -24.13 -50.06
C SER A 1009 14.29 -24.81 -51.11
N LEU A 1010 15.24 -24.08 -51.70
CA LEU A 1010 16.29 -24.63 -52.57
C LEU A 1010 17.31 -25.45 -51.75
N ASP A 1011 17.85 -26.53 -52.32
CA ASP A 1011 18.94 -27.29 -51.66
C ASP A 1011 20.26 -26.52 -51.59
N SER A 1012 20.43 -25.55 -52.50
CA SER A 1012 21.56 -24.62 -52.49
C SER A 1012 21.11 -23.29 -53.08
N THR A 1013 21.53 -22.21 -52.44
CA THR A 1013 21.35 -20.83 -52.93
C THR A 1013 22.63 -20.31 -53.58
N VAL A 1014 23.64 -21.16 -53.80
CA VAL A 1014 24.92 -20.75 -54.38
C VAL A 1014 24.85 -20.79 -55.90
N LEU A 1015 25.16 -19.66 -56.52
CA LEU A 1015 25.19 -19.50 -57.97
C LEU A 1015 26.57 -19.88 -58.53
N THR A 1016 26.61 -20.90 -59.37
CA THR A 1016 27.81 -21.35 -60.10
C THR A 1016 27.42 -21.81 -61.49
N THR A 1017 28.40 -21.90 -62.40
CA THR A 1017 28.23 -22.53 -63.72
C THR A 1017 27.70 -23.95 -63.60
N GLY A 1018 26.97 -24.40 -64.63
CA GLY A 1018 26.32 -25.72 -64.70
C GLY A 1018 24.85 -25.69 -64.30
N GLU A 1019 24.22 -26.86 -64.26
CA GLU A 1019 22.80 -27.00 -63.88
C GLU A 1019 22.57 -26.55 -62.42
N LYS A 1020 21.51 -25.75 -62.23
CA LYS A 1020 21.05 -25.25 -60.93
C LYS A 1020 19.54 -25.37 -60.82
N VAL A 1021 19.06 -25.62 -59.60
CA VAL A 1021 17.65 -25.49 -59.23
C VAL A 1021 17.38 -24.01 -59.02
N LEU A 1022 16.58 -23.41 -59.88
CA LEU A 1022 16.27 -21.98 -59.90
C LEU A 1022 15.04 -21.65 -59.05
N PHE A 1023 14.06 -22.57 -59.03
CA PHE A 1023 12.86 -22.42 -58.22
C PHE A 1023 12.39 -23.80 -57.74
N ARG A 1024 11.82 -23.90 -56.55
CA ARG A 1024 11.18 -25.11 -56.04
C ARG A 1024 9.82 -24.74 -55.44
N TRP A 1025 8.78 -25.51 -55.75
CA TRP A 1025 7.42 -25.25 -55.24
C TRP A 1025 6.66 -26.55 -55.00
N ASN A 1026 5.69 -26.47 -54.09
CA ASN A 1026 4.74 -27.54 -53.83
C ASN A 1026 3.41 -27.21 -54.51
N VAL A 1027 2.76 -28.24 -55.04
CA VAL A 1027 1.37 -28.21 -55.48
C VAL A 1027 0.62 -29.23 -54.64
N ALA A 1028 -0.30 -28.75 -53.80
CA ALA A 1028 -1.15 -29.59 -52.95
C ALA A 1028 -2.59 -29.59 -53.46
N ALA A 1029 -3.26 -30.74 -53.38
CA ALA A 1029 -4.69 -30.86 -53.64
C ALA A 1029 -5.48 -30.86 -52.33
N ASP A 1030 -6.64 -30.23 -52.31
CA ASP A 1030 -7.58 -30.38 -51.19
C ASP A 1030 -8.00 -31.86 -51.01
N SER A 1031 -8.35 -32.23 -49.78
CA SER A 1031 -8.87 -33.58 -49.48
C SER A 1031 -10.12 -33.96 -50.27
N GLY A 1032 -10.88 -32.98 -50.78
CA GLY A 1032 -12.12 -33.17 -51.56
C GLY A 1032 -11.92 -33.79 -52.96
N GLY A 1033 -10.68 -33.87 -53.47
CA GLY A 1033 -10.40 -34.53 -54.74
C GLY A 1033 -9.00 -34.28 -55.28
N ALA A 1034 -8.56 -35.11 -56.23
CA ALA A 1034 -7.28 -34.89 -56.91
C ALA A 1034 -7.35 -33.67 -57.83
N ILE A 1035 -6.22 -32.99 -58.04
CA ILE A 1035 -6.08 -31.91 -59.03
C ILE A 1035 -5.07 -32.30 -60.10
N GLY A 1036 -5.18 -31.69 -61.27
CA GLY A 1036 -4.20 -31.78 -62.35
C GLY A 1036 -3.67 -30.41 -62.71
N TRP A 1037 -2.41 -30.32 -63.16
CA TRP A 1037 -1.85 -29.09 -63.72
C TRP A 1037 -1.06 -29.36 -65.00
N LYS A 1038 -0.97 -28.32 -65.85
CA LYS A 1038 -0.40 -28.44 -67.19
C LYS A 1038 0.56 -27.32 -67.60
N ARG A 1039 0.35 -26.11 -67.11
CA ARG A 1039 1.18 -24.94 -67.42
C ARG A 1039 1.56 -24.20 -66.16
N VAL A 1040 2.80 -23.76 -66.10
CA VAL A 1040 3.30 -22.83 -65.07
C VAL A 1040 4.22 -21.79 -65.72
N VAL A 1041 4.10 -20.54 -65.30
CA VAL A 1041 4.92 -19.41 -65.76
C VAL A 1041 5.79 -18.92 -64.63
N PHE A 1042 7.10 -18.96 -64.82
CA PHE A 1042 8.07 -18.41 -63.88
C PHE A 1042 8.58 -17.07 -64.36
N ASN A 1043 8.68 -16.10 -63.47
CA ASN A 1043 9.34 -14.84 -63.73
C ASN A 1043 10.77 -14.89 -63.16
N ILE A 1044 11.77 -14.71 -64.02
CA ILE A 1044 13.20 -14.80 -63.68
C ILE A 1044 13.86 -13.42 -63.80
N THR A 1045 14.47 -12.95 -62.72
CA THR A 1045 15.17 -11.66 -62.58
C THR A 1045 16.57 -11.87 -61.96
N GLY A 1046 17.31 -10.80 -61.65
CA GLY A 1046 18.69 -10.87 -61.12
C GLY A 1046 19.77 -10.46 -62.14
N THR A 1047 21.04 -10.54 -61.78
CA THR A 1047 22.17 -10.07 -62.60
C THR A 1047 23.25 -11.15 -62.73
N LEU A 1048 23.74 -11.38 -63.96
CA LEU A 1048 24.89 -12.24 -64.27
C LEU A 1048 25.93 -11.38 -65.02
N ALA A 1049 27.18 -11.31 -64.56
CA ALA A 1049 28.18 -10.43 -65.14
C ALA A 1049 28.77 -11.00 -66.45
N GLY A 1050 28.57 -10.29 -67.56
CA GLY A 1050 29.54 -10.17 -68.66
C GLY A 1050 30.22 -8.80 -68.55
N ASN A 1051 31.39 -8.57 -69.18
CA ASN A 1051 32.02 -7.23 -69.17
C ASN A 1051 31.06 -6.16 -69.73
N ILE A 1052 30.41 -5.40 -68.85
CA ILE A 1052 29.54 -4.28 -69.19
C ILE A 1052 30.36 -3.00 -69.05
N ILE A 1053 30.89 -2.47 -70.16
CA ILE A 1053 31.34 -1.07 -70.22
C ILE A 1053 30.43 -0.33 -71.18
N GLY A 1054 29.58 0.54 -70.62
CA GLY A 1054 28.95 1.70 -71.25
C GLY A 1054 28.62 1.63 -72.74
N ALA A 1055 27.72 0.73 -73.17
CA ALA A 1055 27.15 0.78 -74.52
C ALA A 1055 25.64 0.51 -74.51
N THR A 1056 24.90 1.53 -74.93
CA THR A 1056 23.49 1.50 -75.31
C THR A 1056 23.28 0.62 -76.54
N SER A 1057 22.35 -0.33 -76.50
CA SER A 1057 21.88 -0.99 -77.71
C SER A 1057 20.38 -1.28 -77.68
N THR A 1058 19.79 -0.99 -78.83
CA THR A 1058 18.40 -1.07 -79.22
C THR A 1058 18.07 -2.47 -79.73
N MET A 1059 16.96 -3.04 -79.24
CA MET A 1059 16.16 -3.99 -80.00
C MET A 1059 14.77 -3.36 -80.18
N LEU A 1060 14.24 -3.45 -81.39
CA LEU A 1060 13.02 -2.81 -81.86
C LEU A 1060 11.80 -3.17 -80.98
N SER A 1061 11.36 -2.26 -80.12
CA SER A 1061 9.98 -2.19 -79.66
C SER A 1061 9.25 -1.14 -80.50
N GLY A 1062 8.14 -1.52 -81.12
CA GLY A 1062 7.20 -0.54 -81.66
C GLY A 1062 6.72 0.34 -80.52
N THR A 1063 7.20 1.58 -80.50
CA THR A 1063 6.89 2.68 -79.56
C THR A 1063 7.39 2.53 -78.12
N GLY A 1064 8.59 3.06 -77.84
CA GLY A 1064 9.08 3.36 -76.48
C GLY A 1064 10.43 2.73 -76.14
N VAL A 1065 11.46 3.56 -75.99
CA VAL A 1065 12.86 3.17 -75.72
C VAL A 1065 13.07 3.08 -74.21
N SER A 1066 13.45 1.91 -73.67
CA SER A 1066 13.96 1.81 -72.30
C SER A 1066 15.34 1.12 -72.29
N ASN A 1067 16.30 1.85 -71.73
CA ASN A 1067 17.73 1.58 -71.76
C ASN A 1067 18.11 1.00 -70.39
N THR A 1068 17.98 -0.31 -70.20
CA THR A 1068 18.29 -0.95 -68.91
C THR A 1068 18.86 -2.35 -69.13
N ALA A 1069 19.92 -2.67 -68.40
CA ALA A 1069 20.63 -3.94 -68.45
C ALA A 1069 19.66 -5.11 -68.26
N ARG A 1070 19.65 -6.08 -69.19
CA ARG A 1070 18.72 -7.21 -69.13
C ARG A 1070 19.16 -8.22 -68.07
N ASN A 1071 18.19 -8.57 -67.23
CA ASN A 1071 18.34 -9.30 -65.98
C ASN A 1071 17.90 -10.79 -66.09
N GLY A 1072 18.60 -11.66 -65.37
CA GLY A 1072 18.19 -13.03 -65.02
C GLY A 1072 18.61 -14.14 -66.00
N VAL A 1073 18.21 -14.08 -67.27
CA VAL A 1073 18.41 -15.18 -68.26
C VAL A 1073 19.43 -14.85 -69.35
N TYR A 1074 19.60 -13.57 -69.69
CA TYR A 1074 20.47 -13.07 -70.77
C TYR A 1074 21.55 -12.12 -70.21
N THR A 1075 22.71 -12.04 -70.86
CA THR A 1075 23.78 -11.08 -70.56
C THR A 1075 24.25 -10.35 -71.82
N VAL A 1076 24.88 -9.18 -71.64
CA VAL A 1076 25.39 -8.33 -72.73
C VAL A 1076 26.92 -8.34 -72.69
N THR A 1077 27.56 -8.58 -73.84
CA THR A 1077 29.03 -8.64 -73.99
C THR A 1077 29.54 -7.53 -74.92
N SER A 1078 30.66 -6.87 -74.62
CA SER A 1078 31.21 -5.76 -75.43
C SER A 1078 32.11 -6.20 -76.60
N GLY A 1079 31.88 -5.64 -77.80
CA GLY A 1079 32.71 -5.77 -79.02
C GLY A 1079 32.07 -5.07 -80.24
N SER A 1080 32.80 -4.89 -81.36
CA SER A 1080 32.30 -4.28 -82.62
C SER A 1080 31.20 -5.14 -83.26
N GLY A 1081 30.00 -5.04 -82.71
CA GLY A 1081 28.84 -5.89 -82.94
C GLY A 1081 28.22 -6.24 -81.60
N ILE A 1082 27.13 -5.56 -81.22
CA ILE A 1082 26.48 -5.78 -79.92
C ILE A 1082 25.65 -7.06 -80.01
N GLY A 1083 26.07 -8.11 -79.30
CA GLY A 1083 25.37 -9.40 -79.24
C GLY A 1083 24.78 -9.65 -77.87
N VAL A 1084 23.49 -10.00 -77.80
CA VAL A 1084 22.85 -10.52 -76.58
C VAL A 1084 23.24 -12.01 -76.46
N THR A 1085 23.86 -12.41 -75.34
CA THR A 1085 24.22 -13.80 -75.09
C THR A 1085 23.30 -14.42 -74.05
N ARG A 1086 22.88 -15.66 -74.26
CA ARG A 1086 22.06 -16.40 -73.29
C ARG A 1086 22.96 -16.90 -72.16
N SER A 1087 22.67 -16.49 -70.92
CA SER A 1087 23.44 -16.92 -69.74
C SER A 1087 22.82 -18.07 -68.97
N ILE A 1088 21.51 -18.30 -69.15
CA ILE A 1088 20.84 -19.51 -68.68
C ILE A 1088 20.17 -20.22 -69.87
N ASN A 1089 20.41 -21.52 -69.99
CA ASN A 1089 19.86 -22.37 -71.04
C ASN A 1089 19.33 -23.69 -70.47
N GLN A 1090 18.69 -24.52 -71.31
CA GLN A 1090 18.22 -25.87 -70.94
C GLN A 1090 17.27 -25.88 -69.73
N PHE A 1091 16.26 -24.99 -69.74
CA PHE A 1091 15.24 -24.98 -68.69
C PHE A 1091 14.40 -26.26 -68.71
N LYS A 1092 14.23 -26.88 -67.55
CA LYS A 1092 13.39 -28.07 -67.36
C LYS A 1092 12.68 -28.02 -66.02
N VAL A 1093 11.52 -28.69 -65.94
CA VAL A 1093 10.85 -28.95 -64.67
C VAL A 1093 11.11 -30.39 -64.23
N TRP A 1094 11.40 -30.57 -62.94
CA TRP A 1094 11.66 -31.86 -62.31
C TRP A 1094 10.60 -32.13 -61.25
N ASP A 1095 9.95 -33.30 -61.29
CA ASP A 1095 9.14 -33.79 -60.18
C ASP A 1095 10.09 -34.43 -59.17
N VAL A 1096 10.27 -33.77 -58.03
CA VAL A 1096 11.18 -34.22 -56.96
C VAL A 1096 10.57 -35.42 -56.23
N THR A 1097 9.24 -35.45 -56.11
CA THR A 1097 8.51 -36.52 -55.43
C THR A 1097 8.65 -37.84 -56.17
N GLU A 1098 8.61 -37.82 -57.51
CA GLU A 1098 8.77 -39.01 -58.35
C GLU A 1098 10.21 -39.21 -58.85
N ASN A 1099 11.09 -38.24 -58.61
CA ASN A 1099 12.47 -38.16 -59.08
C ASN A 1099 12.61 -38.35 -60.60
N GLN A 1100 11.75 -37.69 -61.37
CA GLN A 1100 11.72 -37.76 -62.84
C GLN A 1100 11.64 -36.36 -63.45
N GLN A 1101 12.22 -36.19 -64.64
CA GLN A 1101 12.01 -34.96 -65.40
C GLN A 1101 10.59 -34.92 -65.94
N VAL A 1102 9.87 -33.82 -65.70
CA VAL A 1102 8.60 -33.56 -66.39
C VAL A 1102 8.93 -33.25 -67.84
N THR A 1103 8.45 -34.08 -68.75
CA THR A 1103 8.70 -33.91 -70.18
C THR A 1103 7.90 -32.71 -70.69
N ALA A 1104 8.59 -31.73 -71.28
CA ALA A 1104 7.96 -30.56 -71.87
C ALA A 1104 7.31 -30.89 -73.22
N THR A 1105 6.31 -30.10 -73.60
CA THR A 1105 5.75 -30.14 -74.95
C THR A 1105 6.77 -29.58 -75.96
N THR A 1106 7.22 -30.40 -76.92
CA THR A 1106 8.27 -30.03 -77.89
C THR A 1106 7.76 -29.59 -79.25
N THR A 1107 6.50 -29.90 -79.58
CA THR A 1107 5.83 -29.53 -80.83
C THR A 1107 4.52 -28.79 -80.56
N ASP A 1108 4.20 -27.84 -81.42
CA ASP A 1108 2.95 -27.08 -81.34
C ASP A 1108 1.76 -27.93 -81.80
N ALA A 1109 0.57 -27.34 -81.78
CA ALA A 1109 -0.66 -28.01 -82.18
C ALA A 1109 -0.64 -28.50 -83.64
N SER A 1110 0.22 -27.88 -84.46
CA SER A 1110 0.41 -28.11 -85.89
C SER A 1110 1.63 -29.00 -86.19
N GLY A 1111 2.31 -29.55 -85.17
CA GLY A 1111 3.46 -30.45 -85.32
C GLY A 1111 4.80 -29.75 -85.57
N TYR A 1112 4.88 -28.42 -85.40
CA TYR A 1112 6.10 -27.65 -85.59
C TYR A 1112 6.96 -27.64 -84.32
N ASN A 1113 8.29 -27.78 -84.45
CA ASN A 1113 9.20 -27.77 -83.31
C ASN A 1113 9.23 -26.39 -82.63
N ILE A 1114 8.95 -26.36 -81.33
CA ILE A 1114 8.85 -25.13 -80.51
C ILE A 1114 10.22 -24.64 -80.05
N SER A 1115 11.29 -25.40 -80.28
CA SER A 1115 12.65 -25.02 -79.88
C SER A 1115 13.65 -25.27 -81.00
N THR A 1116 14.36 -24.23 -81.43
CA THR A 1116 15.57 -24.40 -82.24
C THR A 1116 16.87 -24.45 -81.42
N ASN A 1117 16.87 -24.26 -80.08
CA ASN A 1117 18.07 -24.42 -79.22
C ASN A 1117 17.77 -24.49 -77.69
N ASN A 1118 16.55 -24.86 -77.29
CA ASN A 1118 16.04 -24.81 -75.91
C ASN A 1118 15.25 -26.08 -75.56
N VAL A 1119 15.92 -27.09 -75.00
CA VAL A 1119 15.23 -28.32 -74.58
C VAL A 1119 14.47 -28.04 -73.26
N GLY A 1120 13.18 -27.68 -73.33
CA GLY A 1120 12.24 -27.86 -72.22
C GLY A 1120 11.32 -26.70 -71.79
N ALA A 1121 11.48 -25.46 -72.27
CA ALA A 1121 10.57 -24.34 -71.94
C ALA A 1121 10.57 -23.25 -73.02
N ILE A 1122 9.51 -22.42 -73.05
CA ILE A 1122 9.45 -21.21 -73.87
C ILE A 1122 9.92 -20.02 -73.04
N ILE A 1123 10.80 -19.20 -73.62
CA ILE A 1123 11.31 -17.98 -72.98
C ILE A 1123 10.65 -16.78 -73.66
N ARG A 1124 9.96 -15.94 -72.88
CA ARG A 1124 9.44 -14.65 -73.31
C ARG A 1124 10.09 -13.54 -72.50
N VAL A 1125 10.47 -12.46 -73.16
CA VAL A 1125 10.99 -11.26 -72.52
C VAL A 1125 9.87 -10.23 -72.54
N ASP A 1126 9.46 -9.75 -71.37
CA ASP A 1126 8.45 -8.71 -71.29
C ASP A 1126 9.05 -7.37 -71.78
N SER A 1127 8.23 -6.53 -72.38
CA SER A 1127 8.66 -5.24 -72.96
C SER A 1127 9.14 -4.23 -71.92
N ASP A 1128 8.88 -4.49 -70.64
CA ASP A 1128 9.30 -3.64 -69.52
C ASP A 1128 10.62 -4.15 -68.91
N GLY A 1129 11.69 -3.36 -69.02
CA GLY A 1129 13.06 -3.76 -68.67
C GLY A 1129 13.28 -4.11 -67.20
N SER A 1130 12.32 -3.80 -66.32
CA SER A 1130 12.36 -4.10 -64.88
C SER A 1130 11.58 -5.37 -64.50
N ALA A 1131 10.76 -5.92 -65.39
CA ALA A 1131 9.80 -6.98 -65.07
C ALA A 1131 10.36 -8.41 -65.12
N GLY A 1132 11.60 -8.61 -65.60
CA GLY A 1132 12.22 -9.94 -65.70
C GLY A 1132 11.88 -10.71 -66.97
N THR A 1133 12.33 -11.97 -67.04
CA THR A 1133 12.10 -12.88 -68.16
C THR A 1133 11.11 -13.96 -67.76
N ASN A 1134 10.02 -14.12 -68.49
CA ASN A 1134 9.04 -15.18 -68.26
C ASN A 1134 9.48 -16.49 -68.92
N VAL A 1135 9.67 -17.52 -68.10
CA VAL A 1135 9.94 -18.90 -68.50
C VAL A 1135 8.64 -19.68 -68.37
N ILE A 1136 8.06 -20.02 -69.51
CA ILE A 1136 6.79 -20.73 -69.62
C ILE A 1136 7.07 -22.22 -69.81
N PHE A 1137 6.65 -23.02 -68.83
CA PHE A 1137 6.72 -24.47 -68.92
C PHE A 1137 5.34 -25.06 -69.17
N VAL A 1138 5.26 -25.94 -70.17
CA VAL A 1138 4.03 -26.66 -70.55
C VAL A 1138 4.32 -28.16 -70.55
N ALA A 1139 3.71 -28.89 -69.63
CA ALA A 1139 3.92 -30.32 -69.46
C ALA A 1139 3.26 -31.12 -70.61
N ASN A 1140 4.02 -32.03 -71.22
CA ASN A 1140 3.54 -32.88 -72.31
C ASN A 1140 2.36 -33.77 -71.86
N THR A 1141 2.43 -34.29 -70.65
CA THR A 1141 1.34 -35.01 -69.97
C THR A 1141 0.85 -34.22 -68.77
N GLU A 1142 -0.42 -34.38 -68.41
CA GLU A 1142 -0.99 -33.79 -67.18
C GLU A 1142 -0.21 -34.26 -65.95
N GLN A 1143 0.10 -33.31 -65.07
CA GLN A 1143 0.73 -33.56 -63.78
C GLN A 1143 -0.35 -33.66 -62.71
N GLN A 1144 -0.58 -34.87 -62.21
CA GLN A 1144 -1.65 -35.15 -61.24
C GLN A 1144 -1.12 -35.15 -59.81
N VAL A 1145 -1.86 -34.51 -58.90
CA VAL A 1145 -1.67 -34.54 -57.46
C VAL A 1145 -2.91 -35.19 -56.83
N ALA A 1146 -2.71 -36.32 -56.14
CA ALA A 1146 -3.81 -37.06 -55.51
C ALA A 1146 -4.51 -36.23 -54.41
N ALA A 1147 -5.77 -36.56 -54.10
CA ALA A 1147 -6.56 -35.87 -53.07
C ALA A 1147 -5.82 -35.82 -51.73
N GLY A 1148 -5.74 -34.63 -51.12
CA GLY A 1148 -5.01 -34.42 -49.86
C GLY A 1148 -3.49 -34.59 -49.92
N ALA A 1149 -2.93 -34.92 -51.10
CA ALA A 1149 -1.48 -35.06 -51.28
C ALA A 1149 -0.83 -33.76 -51.74
N SER A 1150 0.49 -33.69 -51.61
CA SER A 1150 1.32 -32.60 -52.11
C SER A 1150 2.49 -33.16 -52.90
N LYS A 1151 2.75 -32.59 -54.08
CA LYS A 1151 3.94 -32.89 -54.90
C LYS A 1151 4.88 -31.70 -54.97
N THR A 1152 6.18 -31.96 -54.93
CA THR A 1152 7.22 -30.93 -55.02
C THR A 1152 7.86 -30.94 -56.39
N TYR A 1153 7.91 -29.77 -57.02
CA TYR A 1153 8.50 -29.57 -58.33
C TYR A 1153 9.65 -28.56 -58.28
N GLU A 1154 10.58 -28.68 -59.23
CA GLU A 1154 11.73 -27.80 -59.40
C GLU A 1154 11.81 -27.26 -60.81
N LEU A 1155 12.06 -25.96 -60.96
CA LEU A 1155 12.57 -25.38 -62.18
C LEU A 1155 14.09 -25.45 -62.13
N ARG A 1156 14.71 -26.14 -63.09
CA ARG A 1156 16.16 -26.19 -63.26
C ARG A 1156 16.59 -25.49 -64.53
N GLY A 1157 17.77 -24.89 -64.52
CA GLY A 1157 18.42 -24.31 -65.70
C GLY A 1157 19.94 -24.38 -65.62
N THR A 1158 20.60 -24.46 -66.77
CA THR A 1158 22.06 -24.51 -66.89
C THR A 1158 22.63 -23.11 -67.02
N ILE A 1159 23.39 -22.67 -66.02
CA ILE A 1159 24.14 -21.42 -66.06
C ILE A 1159 25.37 -21.62 -66.95
N LEU A 1160 25.45 -20.89 -68.06
CA LEU A 1160 26.47 -21.04 -69.10
C LEU A 1160 27.72 -20.19 -68.84
N THR A 1161 27.58 -19.09 -68.10
CA THR A 1161 28.66 -18.17 -67.77
C THR A 1161 29.18 -18.42 -66.34
N SER A 1162 30.46 -18.17 -66.09
CA SER A 1162 31.02 -18.18 -64.74
C SER A 1162 30.53 -16.94 -64.01
N PRO A 1163 29.69 -17.05 -62.96
CA PRO A 1163 29.18 -15.87 -62.30
C PRO A 1163 30.31 -15.15 -61.54
N SER A 1164 30.15 -13.86 -61.30
CA SER A 1164 31.04 -13.01 -60.49
C SER A 1164 30.45 -12.78 -59.09
N SER A 1165 31.26 -12.29 -58.15
CA SER A 1165 30.76 -11.94 -56.81
C SER A 1165 29.73 -10.81 -56.93
N GLY A 1166 28.56 -10.99 -56.32
CA GLY A 1166 27.42 -10.07 -56.44
C GLY A 1166 26.40 -10.44 -57.52
N ASP A 1167 26.67 -11.45 -58.34
CA ASP A 1167 25.69 -11.97 -59.29
C ASP A 1167 24.57 -12.72 -58.57
N SER A 1168 23.34 -12.61 -59.09
CA SER A 1168 22.16 -13.30 -58.57
C SER A 1168 21.17 -13.71 -59.65
N VAL A 1169 20.42 -14.77 -59.39
CA VAL A 1169 19.26 -15.19 -60.19
C VAL A 1169 18.08 -15.33 -59.23
N LEU A 1170 17.01 -14.59 -59.46
CA LEU A 1170 15.79 -14.62 -58.67
C LEU A 1170 14.65 -15.20 -59.50
N ALA A 1171 13.86 -16.10 -58.92
CA ALA A 1171 12.76 -16.78 -59.59
C ALA A 1171 11.49 -16.78 -58.71
N ARG A 1172 10.32 -16.61 -59.33
CA ARG A 1172 9.00 -16.80 -58.71
C ARG A 1172 7.99 -17.29 -59.74
N ILE A 1173 6.85 -17.84 -59.31
CA ILE A 1173 5.70 -17.98 -60.22
C ILE A 1173 5.16 -16.57 -60.50
N ALA A 1174 4.87 -16.27 -61.77
CA ALA A 1174 4.38 -14.96 -62.18
C ALA A 1174 3.01 -14.64 -61.54
N ASP A 1175 2.58 -13.37 -61.58
CA ASP A 1175 1.20 -12.98 -61.20
C ASP A 1175 0.49 -12.42 -62.42
N LEU A 1176 -0.32 -13.25 -63.06
CA LEU A 1176 -0.98 -12.95 -64.32
C LEU A 1176 -2.49 -13.26 -64.26
N SER A 1177 -3.03 -13.57 -63.08
CA SER A 1177 -4.41 -14.08 -62.93
C SER A 1177 -5.48 -13.01 -63.14
N VAL A 1178 -6.60 -13.36 -63.81
CA VAL A 1178 -7.76 -12.47 -64.03
C VAL A 1178 -9.10 -13.19 -63.87
N ALA A 1179 -10.13 -12.46 -63.42
CA ALA A 1179 -11.43 -13.00 -62.98
C ALA A 1179 -12.30 -13.61 -64.09
N GLY A 1180 -12.28 -13.02 -65.30
CA GLY A 1180 -13.20 -13.36 -66.39
C GLY A 1180 -12.97 -14.74 -67.04
N GLU A 1181 -11.90 -15.43 -66.63
CA GLU A 1181 -11.41 -16.68 -67.23
C GLU A 1181 -11.44 -17.87 -66.26
N ALA A 1182 -11.92 -17.65 -65.03
CA ALA A 1182 -12.07 -18.69 -64.01
C ALA A 1182 -13.32 -19.58 -64.24
N THR A 1183 -14.26 -19.12 -65.07
CA THR A 1183 -15.56 -19.77 -65.35
C THR A 1183 -15.68 -20.32 -66.78
N THR A 1184 -14.75 -19.98 -67.68
CA THR A 1184 -14.86 -20.36 -69.08
C THR A 1184 -14.32 -21.77 -69.30
N THR A 1185 -15.18 -22.66 -69.79
CA THR A 1185 -14.81 -23.99 -70.34
C THR A 1185 -14.21 -23.90 -71.75
N ASP A 1186 -13.80 -22.70 -72.18
CA ASP A 1186 -13.25 -22.46 -73.52
C ASP A 1186 -11.83 -22.99 -73.59
N TYR A 1187 -11.67 -24.15 -74.24
CA TYR A 1187 -10.49 -24.64 -74.96
C TYR A 1187 -9.13 -24.10 -74.48
N TYR A 1188 -8.85 -24.15 -73.17
CA TYR A 1188 -7.51 -23.96 -72.64
C TYR A 1188 -6.72 -25.24 -72.92
N HIS A 1189 -6.42 -25.45 -74.20
CA HIS A 1189 -5.46 -26.47 -74.55
C HIS A 1189 -4.16 -26.11 -73.87
N ALA A 1190 -3.66 -27.03 -73.06
CA ALA A 1190 -2.27 -27.09 -72.66
C ALA A 1190 -1.31 -27.30 -73.86
N ARG A 1191 -1.68 -26.85 -75.05
CA ARG A 1191 -1.02 -27.07 -76.33
C ARG A 1191 -0.76 -25.71 -76.96
N LEU A 1192 0.50 -25.49 -77.29
CA LEU A 1192 0.98 -24.27 -77.91
C LEU A 1192 0.47 -24.23 -79.35
N ILE A 1193 -0.05 -23.11 -79.84
CA ILE A 1193 -0.58 -22.96 -81.21
C ILE A 1193 0.26 -21.90 -81.94
N ARG A 1194 0.52 -22.05 -83.24
CA ARG A 1194 1.21 -21.05 -84.07
C ARG A 1194 0.19 -20.37 -84.99
N THR A 1195 0.11 -19.04 -84.95
CA THR A 1195 -0.71 -18.26 -85.92
C THR A 1195 0.08 -18.01 -87.20
N ALA A 1196 -0.43 -18.45 -88.36
CA ALA A 1196 0.12 -18.07 -89.65
C ALA A 1196 -0.42 -16.69 -90.05
N GLY A 1197 0.32 -15.61 -89.77
CA GLY A 1197 -0.17 -14.25 -90.06
C GLY A 1197 0.78 -13.11 -89.70
N ALA A 1198 1.99 -13.08 -90.25
CA ALA A 1198 2.77 -11.85 -90.40
C ALA A 1198 3.68 -11.95 -91.63
N ALA A 1199 3.07 -12.17 -92.80
CA ALA A 1199 3.69 -11.76 -94.05
C ALA A 1199 3.31 -10.29 -94.29
N SER A 1200 4.17 -9.36 -93.85
CA SER A 1200 4.32 -8.09 -94.56
C SER A 1200 5.81 -7.92 -94.83
N ALA A 1201 6.19 -8.30 -96.04
CA ALA A 1201 7.49 -7.99 -96.60
C ALA A 1201 7.54 -6.48 -96.89
N THR A 1202 8.36 -5.74 -96.16
CA THR A 1202 9.25 -4.72 -96.76
C THR A 1202 10.29 -4.26 -95.73
N ASN A 1203 11.56 -4.41 -96.11
CA ASN A 1203 12.79 -3.97 -95.45
C ASN A 1203 13.32 -4.75 -94.23
N GLY A 1204 14.19 -5.74 -94.54
CA GLY A 1204 15.50 -5.94 -93.91
C GLY A 1204 15.54 -6.21 -92.40
N TYR A 1205 15.27 -7.45 -91.98
CA TYR A 1205 15.68 -7.95 -90.67
C TYR A 1205 16.12 -9.43 -90.73
N VAL A 1206 17.12 -9.77 -89.92
CA VAL A 1206 18.02 -10.93 -90.02
C VAL A 1206 17.33 -12.26 -89.64
N PRO A 1207 17.57 -13.39 -90.34
CA PRO A 1207 17.02 -14.71 -90.00
C PRO A 1207 17.73 -15.31 -88.78
N GLY A 1208 17.01 -15.57 -87.68
CA GLY A 1208 17.56 -16.27 -86.52
C GLY A 1208 16.70 -16.30 -85.25
N ASP A 1209 15.73 -15.40 -85.10
CA ASP A 1209 14.85 -15.36 -83.92
C ASP A 1209 13.42 -14.98 -84.33
N THR A 1210 12.67 -15.94 -84.87
CA THR A 1210 11.24 -15.76 -85.12
C THR A 1210 10.50 -16.10 -83.84
N SER A 1211 10.01 -15.08 -83.15
CA SER A 1211 9.16 -15.19 -81.97
C SER A 1211 7.98 -16.13 -82.21
N LEU A 1212 7.92 -17.20 -81.43
CA LEU A 1212 6.70 -17.97 -81.20
C LEU A 1212 5.71 -17.06 -80.47
N ILE A 1213 4.89 -16.35 -81.23
CA ILE A 1213 3.75 -15.61 -80.70
C ILE A 1213 2.62 -16.61 -80.56
N ASP A 1214 2.23 -16.83 -79.32
CA ASP A 1214 1.04 -17.54 -78.91
C ASP A 1214 -0.20 -16.74 -79.33
N PRO A 1215 -1.12 -17.29 -80.15
CA PRO A 1215 -2.36 -16.62 -80.54
C PRO A 1215 -3.26 -16.27 -79.36
N TYR A 1216 -3.04 -16.83 -78.17
CA TYR A 1216 -3.74 -16.48 -76.93
C TYR A 1216 -2.86 -15.61 -76.02
N ALA A 1217 -1.98 -14.79 -76.61
CA ALA A 1217 -1.25 -13.72 -75.94
C ALA A 1217 -2.15 -12.52 -75.54
N SER A 1218 -3.32 -12.78 -74.93
CA SER A 1218 -3.76 -11.97 -73.80
C SER A 1218 -3.25 -12.65 -72.52
N THR A 1219 -2.62 -11.85 -71.68
CA THR A 1219 -1.65 -12.21 -70.64
C THR A 1219 -2.27 -12.83 -69.38
N THR A 1220 -3.01 -13.93 -69.50
CA THR A 1220 -3.91 -14.37 -68.43
C THR A 1220 -3.56 -15.76 -67.89
N GLY A 1221 -3.24 -15.77 -66.60
CA GLY A 1221 -3.01 -16.92 -65.72
C GLY A 1221 -1.59 -17.49 -65.68
N SER A 1222 -1.01 -17.57 -64.49
CA SER A 1222 0.37 -18.08 -64.30
C SER A 1222 0.43 -19.58 -64.10
N PHE A 1223 -0.68 -20.19 -63.67
CA PHE A 1223 -0.80 -21.62 -63.44
C PHE A 1223 -2.14 -22.13 -63.98
N ILE A 1224 -2.10 -23.15 -64.85
CA ILE A 1224 -3.30 -23.76 -65.44
C ILE A 1224 -3.52 -25.14 -64.86
N TRP A 1225 -4.71 -25.36 -64.32
CA TRP A 1225 -5.05 -26.52 -63.52
C TRP A 1225 -6.51 -26.99 -63.72
N THR A 1226 -6.83 -28.15 -63.16
CA THR A 1226 -8.13 -28.80 -63.21
C THR A 1226 -8.42 -29.49 -61.88
N ASP A 1227 -9.68 -29.50 -61.43
CA ASP A 1227 -10.12 -30.32 -60.28
C ASP A 1227 -10.55 -31.75 -60.68
N ARG A 1228 -10.31 -32.10 -61.95
CA ARG A 1228 -10.53 -33.44 -62.53
C ARG A 1228 -11.97 -33.91 -62.35
N SER A 1229 -12.91 -32.99 -62.44
CA SER A 1229 -14.34 -33.23 -62.24
C SER A 1229 -15.08 -33.63 -63.53
N ALA A 1230 -14.46 -33.48 -64.71
CA ALA A 1230 -14.93 -33.83 -66.07
C ALA A 1230 -15.78 -32.72 -66.76
N PRO A 1231 -15.88 -32.70 -68.13
CA PRO A 1231 -16.46 -31.56 -68.85
C PRO A 1231 -17.98 -31.47 -68.72
N HIS A 1232 -18.48 -30.23 -68.84
CA HIS A 1232 -19.90 -29.86 -68.80
C HIS A 1232 -20.79 -30.48 -69.91
N LEU A 1233 -20.23 -31.18 -70.90
CA LEU A 1233 -20.97 -31.66 -72.08
C LEU A 1233 -20.61 -33.14 -72.40
N ALA A 1234 -21.64 -33.92 -72.72
CA ALA A 1234 -21.75 -35.38 -72.55
C ALA A 1234 -20.75 -36.31 -73.26
N ASP A 1235 -20.66 -37.53 -72.70
CA ASP A 1235 -20.23 -38.84 -73.26
C ASP A 1235 -18.91 -39.47 -72.75
N SER A 1236 -18.19 -38.86 -71.80
CA SER A 1236 -17.22 -39.63 -70.98
C SER A 1236 -17.01 -39.03 -69.58
N ASN A 1237 -17.39 -39.77 -68.54
CA ASN A 1237 -17.38 -39.35 -67.12
C ASN A 1237 -15.97 -39.38 -66.48
N THR A 1238 -14.93 -39.18 -67.27
CA THR A 1238 -13.54 -39.23 -66.80
C THR A 1238 -12.79 -38.05 -67.36
N HIS A 1239 -12.22 -37.24 -66.47
CA HIS A 1239 -11.28 -36.19 -66.86
C HIS A 1239 -10.17 -36.79 -67.74
N SER A 1240 -9.86 -36.09 -68.83
CA SER A 1240 -8.68 -36.35 -69.66
C SER A 1240 -8.07 -35.03 -70.11
N GLN A 1241 -6.85 -35.10 -70.63
CA GLN A 1241 -6.10 -33.93 -71.10
C GLN A 1241 -6.77 -33.17 -72.26
N ASN A 1242 -7.78 -33.78 -72.90
CA ASN A 1242 -8.55 -33.19 -73.98
C ASN A 1242 -9.92 -32.67 -73.53
N THR A 1243 -10.25 -32.81 -72.24
CA THR A 1243 -11.50 -32.25 -71.69
C THR A 1243 -11.39 -30.74 -71.57
N THR A 1244 -12.54 -30.07 -71.54
CA THR A 1244 -12.65 -28.62 -71.33
C THR A 1244 -12.55 -28.21 -69.86
N ASP A 1245 -12.37 -29.17 -68.96
CA ASP A 1245 -12.23 -28.98 -67.52
C ASP A 1245 -10.79 -28.54 -67.18
N TRP A 1246 -10.43 -27.31 -67.59
CA TRP A 1246 -9.18 -26.63 -67.25
C TRP A 1246 -9.47 -25.16 -66.95
N THR A 1247 -8.77 -24.59 -65.98
CA THR A 1247 -8.97 -23.21 -65.55
C THR A 1247 -7.65 -22.54 -65.15
N ASN A 1248 -7.67 -21.22 -65.02
CA ASN A 1248 -6.53 -20.43 -64.59
C ASN A 1248 -6.39 -20.39 -63.05
N ASP A 1249 -5.40 -19.65 -62.58
CA ASP A 1249 -5.05 -19.51 -61.18
C ASP A 1249 -5.81 -18.42 -60.41
N TYR A 1250 -6.88 -17.87 -60.98
CA TYR A 1250 -7.66 -16.83 -60.31
C TYR A 1250 -8.23 -17.35 -58.99
N LYS A 1251 -7.81 -16.72 -57.87
CA LYS A 1251 -8.17 -17.09 -56.50
C LYS A 1251 -7.71 -18.49 -56.08
N VAL A 1252 -6.72 -19.06 -56.76
CA VAL A 1252 -5.97 -20.21 -56.24
C VAL A 1252 -5.16 -19.77 -55.02
N ASP A 1253 -5.21 -20.58 -53.96
CA ASP A 1253 -4.53 -20.25 -52.72
C ASP A 1253 -3.00 -20.34 -52.89
N GLY A 1254 -2.29 -19.29 -52.45
CA GLY A 1254 -0.82 -19.25 -52.38
C GLY A 1254 -0.08 -18.76 -53.63
N LEU A 1255 -0.79 -18.31 -54.67
CA LEU A 1255 -0.21 -17.63 -55.84
C LEU A 1255 -0.32 -16.10 -55.75
N PRO A 1256 0.68 -15.33 -56.27
CA PRO A 1256 2.02 -15.79 -56.64
C PRO A 1256 2.80 -16.26 -55.40
N THR A 1257 3.57 -17.34 -55.53
CA THR A 1257 4.42 -17.82 -54.44
C THR A 1257 5.62 -16.90 -54.23
N ALA A 1258 6.25 -16.93 -53.05
CA ALA A 1258 7.42 -16.12 -52.73
C ALA A 1258 8.60 -16.29 -53.72
N THR A 1259 9.39 -15.23 -53.92
CA THR A 1259 10.60 -15.22 -54.75
C THR A 1259 11.74 -15.97 -54.07
N LEU A 1260 12.40 -16.88 -54.79
CA LEU A 1260 13.61 -17.58 -54.37
C LEU A 1260 14.82 -17.06 -55.15
N SER A 1261 16.01 -17.10 -54.54
CA SER A 1261 17.23 -16.55 -55.14
C SER A 1261 18.42 -17.50 -55.04
N LEU A 1262 19.29 -17.45 -56.05
CA LEU A 1262 20.67 -17.91 -55.98
C LEU A 1262 21.61 -16.71 -56.13
N SER A 1263 22.74 -16.71 -55.44
CA SER A 1263 23.76 -15.66 -55.51
C SER A 1263 25.18 -16.22 -55.45
N ARG A 1264 26.15 -15.50 -56.02
CA ARG A 1264 27.57 -15.86 -55.98
C ARG A 1264 28.42 -14.87 -55.20
#